data_AF-A0A9Q0H445-F1
#
_entry.id   AF-A0A9Q0H445-F1
#
_cell.length_a   1.000
_cell.length_b   1.000
_cell.length_c   1.000
_cell.angle_alpha   90.00
_cell.angle_beta   90.00
_cell.angle_gamma   90.00
#
_symmetry.space_group_name_H-M   'P 1'
#
loop_
_entity.id
_entity.type
_entity.pdbx_description
1 polymer ?
#
loop_
_entity_poly.entity_id
_entity_poly.type
_entity_poly.pdbx_seq_one_letter_code
_entity_poly.pdbx_strand_id
1 'polypeptide(L)'
;MGSSFDETSHGFTSLQTAGKVITSKAAIVWGPGQPFVIEEVQVDPPQRMEVRIKILFTSVCHTDLSAWKGENEAQQAFPRILGHEAAGVVESVGEGVLDMREGDHVIPIFNGECGHCVYCKSEKTNLCEKFRVNPLKKVMFNDGKSRFSCRDGQPVYHFLNTSTFSEYTVLDSACVVKIHPEAPLKKMTLLSCGVSTGLGAAWNTANVQPGSTVAIFGLGSVGLAVAEGARARGASKIIGIDINTQKFVTGQLMGVTDFINPKDLDQPVHEKIVEMTGGGVDYSFECAGNLEVLREAFLSTHDGWGLTVILGIHVSPGMLPFHPMELFDGRKLIGSVFGDFKGKTQLPEFVHECMRGVVKLDGFITHELPFTKINEAFQLLINGKSLRGPGQPFVIEEVQVHPPQKMEVRMRVLYTSICHTDLSAWKGENKAQQVYPRILGHEAAGIVESVGEGVLDISEGDNVVPIFNGECGDCAYCKSDKTNLCERFRVNPMKSVMVNDGKTRFWTHDGNQPIYHFLNTSTFVEYTVIDSACVVKIDAQAPLRKMTLLSCGFSTGIGAAWNTANVQAGSNVAVFGLGSVGLAVAEGARLRGASRIIGIDINSDKFSKGETVGITDFINPIDLQKENDKTVHEIIREMTNGGVDYSFECAGNLEVLREAFLSTHDGWGLTVILGIHPTPRTLPLHPMELFDGRRITGSVFGDFKGKTQLPNFALQCMSGDVNLDGFITHELPLAEINEAFQLLTDGKALRCLLHL
;
A
#
# COMPACT_ATOMS: atom_id res chain seq x y z
N MET A 1 14.77 -34.15 17.28
CA MET A 1 13.72 -34.98 17.88
C MET A 1 12.48 -34.12 17.95
N GLY A 2 11.38 -34.61 17.37
CA GLY A 2 10.27 -33.77 16.92
C GLY A 2 9.30 -33.35 18.02
N SER A 3 8.76 -32.15 17.85
CA SER A 3 7.50 -31.73 18.43
C SER A 3 6.65 -31.19 17.29
N SER A 4 5.89 -32.08 16.68
CA SER A 4 4.82 -31.78 15.73
C SER A 4 3.74 -30.96 16.44
N PHE A 5 3.51 -29.73 15.99
CA PHE A 5 2.24 -29.05 16.25
C PHE A 5 1.17 -29.78 15.45
N ASP A 6 0.39 -30.57 16.17
CA ASP A 6 -0.76 -31.33 15.69
C ASP A 6 -1.91 -30.33 15.48
N GLU A 7 -2.02 -29.77 14.27
CA GLU A 7 -3.18 -28.99 13.86
C GLU A 7 -4.38 -29.95 13.74
N THR A 8 -5.15 -29.99 14.82
CA THR A 8 -6.57 -30.38 14.92
C THR A 8 -7.20 -30.95 13.65
N SER A 9 -6.94 -32.24 13.42
CA SER A 9 -7.87 -33.11 12.70
C SER A 9 -9.09 -33.37 13.58
N HIS A 10 -9.98 -32.39 13.71
CA HIS A 10 -11.33 -32.67 14.18
C HIS A 10 -12.06 -33.45 13.09
N GLY A 11 -12.10 -34.77 13.27
CA GLY A 11 -12.80 -35.71 12.41
C GLY A 11 -14.21 -35.20 12.08
N PHE A 12 -14.44 -34.99 10.79
CA PHE A 12 -15.72 -34.59 10.24
C PHE A 12 -16.69 -35.78 10.36
N THR A 13 -17.57 -35.80 11.36
CA THR A 13 -18.66 -36.79 11.48
C THR A 13 -19.92 -36.28 10.77
N SER A 14 -19.91 -36.31 9.44
CA SER A 14 -20.94 -35.83 8.52
C SER A 14 -22.27 -36.61 8.48
N LEU A 15 -22.26 -37.89 8.87
CA LEU A 15 -23.47 -38.72 8.91
C LEU A 15 -24.56 -38.16 9.86
N GLN A 16 -24.23 -37.16 10.69
CA GLN A 16 -25.18 -36.59 11.65
C GLN A 16 -26.13 -35.53 11.06
N THR A 17 -25.73 -34.77 10.04
CA THR A 17 -26.48 -33.59 9.52
C THR A 17 -27.10 -33.77 8.14
N ALA A 18 -26.68 -34.77 7.36
CA ALA A 18 -27.25 -35.06 6.04
C ALA A 18 -28.78 -35.30 6.12
N GLY A 19 -29.53 -34.69 5.20
CA GLY A 19 -30.99 -34.79 5.15
C GLY A 19 -31.74 -34.06 6.27
N LYS A 20 -31.04 -33.32 7.15
CA LYS A 20 -31.62 -32.55 8.25
C LYS A 20 -31.36 -31.06 8.08
N VAL A 21 -32.19 -30.23 8.70
CA VAL A 21 -31.96 -28.79 8.82
C VAL A 21 -30.74 -28.53 9.71
N ILE A 22 -29.89 -27.57 9.35
CA ILE A 22 -28.73 -27.12 10.14
C ILE A 22 -29.03 -25.74 10.72
N THR A 23 -28.78 -25.54 12.02
CA THR A 23 -28.66 -24.19 12.60
C THR A 23 -27.22 -23.71 12.43
N SER A 24 -27.00 -22.56 11.79
CA SER A 24 -25.67 -21.97 11.62
C SER A 24 -25.70 -20.45 11.61
N LYS A 25 -24.55 -19.78 11.67
CA LYS A 25 -24.48 -18.32 11.57
C LYS A 25 -24.50 -17.83 10.13
N ALA A 26 -25.22 -16.74 9.90
CA ALA A 26 -25.18 -16.00 8.64
C ALA A 26 -25.23 -14.49 8.86
N ALA A 27 -24.68 -13.72 7.92
CA ALA A 27 -24.75 -12.27 7.91
C ALA A 27 -25.96 -11.83 7.06
N ILE A 28 -27.02 -11.40 7.74
CA ILE A 28 -28.28 -10.98 7.11
C ILE A 28 -28.28 -9.47 6.94
N VAL A 29 -28.64 -9.01 5.76
CA VAL A 29 -29.04 -7.61 5.54
C VAL A 29 -30.57 -7.52 5.53
N TRP A 30 -31.12 -6.65 6.37
CA TRP A 30 -32.57 -6.50 6.57
C TRP A 30 -33.20 -5.43 5.66
N GLY A 31 -32.39 -4.55 5.09
CA GLY A 31 -32.81 -3.55 4.14
C GLY A 31 -31.63 -2.83 3.49
N PRO A 32 -31.87 -2.00 2.46
CA PRO A 32 -30.82 -1.27 1.75
C PRO A 32 -29.94 -0.44 2.69
N GLY A 33 -28.62 -0.58 2.58
CA GLY A 33 -27.64 0.18 3.35
C GLY A 33 -27.62 -0.10 4.85
N GLN A 34 -28.43 -1.05 5.36
CA GLN A 34 -28.40 -1.40 6.77
C GLN A 34 -27.21 -2.30 7.10
N PRO A 35 -26.59 -2.15 8.29
CA PRO A 35 -25.51 -3.04 8.71
C PRO A 35 -25.91 -4.51 8.63
N PHE A 36 -24.95 -5.37 8.30
CA PHE A 36 -25.13 -6.81 8.41
C PHE A 36 -25.34 -7.20 9.88
N VAL A 37 -26.34 -8.03 10.14
CA VAL A 37 -26.60 -8.62 11.44
C VAL A 37 -26.22 -10.11 11.37
N ILE A 38 -25.30 -10.52 12.24
CA ILE A 38 -24.95 -11.93 12.38
C ILE A 38 -26.03 -12.62 13.21
N GLU A 39 -26.80 -13.51 12.61
CA GLU A 39 -27.90 -14.23 13.26
C GLU A 39 -27.74 -15.75 13.05
N GLU A 40 -28.37 -16.52 13.93
CA GLU A 40 -28.59 -17.95 13.67
C GLU A 40 -29.70 -18.11 12.62
N VAL A 41 -29.41 -18.91 11.60
CA VAL A 41 -30.33 -19.26 10.51
C VAL A 41 -30.49 -20.77 10.44
N GLN A 42 -31.67 -21.20 10.05
CA GLN A 42 -31.97 -22.57 9.67
C GLN A 42 -31.64 -22.75 8.18
N VAL A 43 -30.78 -23.71 7.87
CA VAL A 43 -30.36 -24.08 6.51
C VAL A 43 -30.94 -25.44 6.17
N ASP A 44 -31.90 -25.47 5.24
CA ASP A 44 -32.56 -26.68 4.80
C ASP A 44 -31.59 -27.68 4.15
N PRO A 45 -31.89 -28.99 4.17
CA PRO A 45 -31.11 -29.96 3.40
C PRO A 45 -31.23 -29.70 1.88
N PRO A 46 -30.20 -30.06 1.09
CA PRO A 46 -30.25 -29.90 -0.35
C PRO A 46 -31.31 -30.83 -0.97
N GLN A 47 -32.12 -30.29 -1.89
CA GLN A 47 -33.07 -31.07 -2.68
C GLN A 47 -32.42 -31.64 -3.95
N ARG A 48 -33.23 -32.27 -4.82
CA ARG A 48 -32.80 -32.82 -6.10
C ARG A 48 -31.95 -31.81 -6.89
N MET A 49 -30.77 -32.26 -7.35
CA MET A 49 -29.76 -31.46 -8.06
C MET A 49 -29.20 -30.27 -7.27
N GLU A 50 -29.33 -30.22 -5.95
CA GLU A 50 -28.75 -29.20 -5.08
C GLU A 50 -27.59 -29.77 -4.26
N VAL A 51 -26.71 -28.89 -3.79
CA VAL A 51 -25.54 -29.22 -2.97
C VAL A 51 -25.50 -28.27 -1.79
N ARG A 52 -25.30 -28.81 -0.58
CA ARG A 52 -25.05 -28.01 0.61
C ARG A 52 -23.55 -27.97 0.90
N ILE A 53 -23.01 -26.77 1.05
CA ILE A 53 -21.58 -26.50 1.20
C ILE A 53 -21.36 -25.89 2.58
N LYS A 54 -20.37 -26.40 3.32
CA LYS A 54 -19.78 -25.69 4.45
C LYS A 54 -18.79 -24.66 3.92
N ILE A 55 -19.09 -23.39 4.09
CA ILE A 55 -18.21 -22.30 3.67
C ILE A 55 -17.08 -22.17 4.68
N LEU A 56 -15.84 -22.22 4.19
CA LEU A 56 -14.65 -22.03 5.02
C LEU A 56 -14.09 -20.62 4.88
N PHE A 57 -14.13 -20.08 3.66
CA PHE A 57 -13.66 -18.73 3.35
C PHE A 57 -14.63 -18.04 2.39
N THR A 58 -14.85 -16.74 2.58
CA THR A 58 -15.63 -15.91 1.66
C THR A 58 -15.01 -14.50 1.59
N SER A 59 -15.05 -13.88 0.41
CA SER A 59 -14.57 -12.51 0.18
C SER A 59 -15.72 -11.56 -0.17
N VAL A 60 -15.46 -10.26 -0.04
CA VAL A 60 -16.42 -9.19 -0.34
C VAL A 60 -16.09 -8.54 -1.67
N CYS A 61 -17.11 -8.27 -2.49
CA CYS A 61 -16.95 -7.68 -3.82
C CYS A 61 -17.86 -6.45 -4.00
N HIS A 62 -17.52 -5.57 -4.95
CA HIS A 62 -18.35 -4.41 -5.30
C HIS A 62 -19.77 -4.79 -5.75
N THR A 63 -19.95 -5.98 -6.32
CA THR A 63 -21.29 -6.50 -6.63
C THR A 63 -22.13 -6.73 -5.37
N ASP A 64 -21.53 -7.22 -4.28
CA ASP A 64 -22.23 -7.32 -2.99
C ASP A 64 -22.51 -5.93 -2.41
N LEU A 65 -21.59 -4.97 -2.57
CA LEU A 65 -21.77 -3.59 -2.13
C LEU A 65 -22.94 -2.89 -2.83
N SER A 66 -23.05 -2.99 -4.15
CA SER A 66 -24.18 -2.40 -4.89
C SER A 66 -25.51 -3.05 -4.52
N ALA A 67 -25.53 -4.38 -4.34
CA ALA A 67 -26.72 -5.09 -3.86
C ALA A 67 -27.10 -4.69 -2.42
N TRP A 68 -26.10 -4.51 -1.55
CA TRP A 68 -26.27 -4.06 -0.17
C TRP A 68 -26.84 -2.65 -0.11
N LYS A 69 -26.31 -1.71 -0.91
CA LYS A 69 -26.84 -0.34 -1.02
C LYS A 69 -28.25 -0.29 -1.60
N GLY A 70 -28.64 -1.32 -2.36
CA GLY A 70 -29.95 -1.38 -3.04
C GLY A 70 -30.08 -0.36 -4.17
N GLU A 71 -28.97 -0.03 -4.86
CA GLU A 71 -28.93 1.02 -5.90
C GLU A 71 -29.89 0.73 -7.08
N ASN A 72 -30.23 -0.53 -7.32
CA ASN A 72 -31.23 -0.95 -8.30
C ASN A 72 -32.48 -1.51 -7.60
N GLU A 73 -33.58 -0.75 -7.64
CA GLU A 73 -34.85 -1.11 -6.99
C GLU A 73 -35.39 -2.48 -7.43
N ALA A 74 -35.24 -2.85 -8.70
CA ALA A 74 -35.73 -4.13 -9.21
C ALA A 74 -35.00 -5.34 -8.57
N GLN A 75 -33.75 -5.15 -8.13
CA GLN A 75 -32.93 -6.18 -7.52
C GLN A 75 -33.14 -6.30 -6.01
N GLN A 76 -33.87 -5.37 -5.38
CA GLN A 76 -34.10 -5.37 -3.95
C GLN A 76 -34.95 -6.57 -3.52
N ALA A 77 -34.42 -7.31 -2.54
CA ALA A 77 -35.05 -8.46 -1.92
C ALA A 77 -34.47 -8.57 -0.52
N PHE A 78 -35.25 -8.32 0.53
CA PHE A 78 -34.78 -8.36 1.91
C PHE A 78 -35.83 -9.06 2.80
N PRO A 79 -35.43 -9.73 3.90
CA PRO A 79 -34.06 -9.96 4.34
C PRO A 79 -33.28 -10.89 3.40
N ARG A 80 -31.95 -10.72 3.29
CA ARG A 80 -31.12 -11.45 2.32
C ARG A 80 -29.76 -11.81 2.90
N ILE A 81 -29.23 -12.95 2.46
CA ILE A 81 -27.82 -13.33 2.66
C ILE A 81 -27.09 -13.07 1.35
N LEU A 82 -26.14 -12.12 1.37
CA LEU A 82 -25.29 -11.77 0.23
C LEU A 82 -24.07 -12.71 0.13
N GLY A 83 -23.07 -12.34 -0.67
CA GLY A 83 -21.84 -13.09 -0.86
C GLY A 83 -21.94 -14.04 -2.04
N HIS A 84 -20.93 -13.99 -2.90
CA HIS A 84 -20.81 -14.85 -4.07
C HIS A 84 -19.37 -15.26 -4.40
N GLU A 85 -18.43 -14.91 -3.53
CA GLU A 85 -17.04 -15.33 -3.63
C GLU A 85 -16.67 -16.19 -2.42
N ALA A 86 -16.44 -17.47 -2.62
CA ALA A 86 -16.13 -18.37 -1.51
C ALA A 86 -15.42 -19.65 -1.94
N ALA A 87 -14.98 -20.40 -0.93
CA ALA A 87 -14.49 -21.75 -1.07
C ALA A 87 -14.88 -22.55 0.17
N GLY A 88 -15.18 -23.82 -0.03
CA GLY A 88 -15.69 -24.66 1.03
C GLY A 88 -15.61 -26.14 0.72
N VAL A 89 -16.31 -26.91 1.54
CA VAL A 89 -16.36 -28.37 1.45
C VAL A 89 -17.82 -28.79 1.34
N VAL A 90 -18.11 -29.73 0.44
CA VAL A 90 -19.44 -30.33 0.33
C VAL A 90 -19.79 -31.03 1.64
N GLU A 91 -20.90 -30.60 2.26
CA GLU A 91 -21.45 -31.25 3.46
C GLU A 91 -22.47 -32.32 3.09
N SER A 92 -23.32 -32.07 2.10
CA SER A 92 -24.24 -33.09 1.57
C SER A 92 -24.68 -32.73 0.16
N VAL A 93 -25.15 -33.75 -0.56
CA VAL A 93 -25.69 -33.60 -1.92
C VAL A 93 -27.12 -34.13 -1.95
N GLY A 94 -27.97 -33.48 -2.72
CA GLY A 94 -29.32 -33.97 -2.96
C GLY A 94 -29.38 -34.97 -4.11
N GLU A 95 -30.56 -35.54 -4.31
CA GLU A 95 -30.79 -36.58 -5.33
C GLU A 95 -30.33 -36.15 -6.73
N GLY A 96 -29.61 -37.02 -7.43
CA GLY A 96 -29.20 -36.81 -8.83
C GLY A 96 -27.88 -36.06 -9.04
N VAL A 97 -27.25 -35.56 -7.97
CA VAL A 97 -25.86 -35.07 -8.05
C VAL A 97 -24.90 -36.25 -8.09
N LEU A 98 -24.12 -36.37 -9.17
CA LEU A 98 -23.25 -37.54 -9.43
C LEU A 98 -21.76 -37.20 -9.51
N ASP A 99 -21.43 -35.93 -9.77
CA ASP A 99 -20.06 -35.44 -10.01
C ASP A 99 -19.39 -34.87 -8.75
N MET A 100 -20.13 -34.82 -7.64
CA MET A 100 -19.68 -34.36 -6.35
C MET A 100 -20.19 -35.28 -5.25
N ARG A 101 -19.43 -35.36 -4.17
CA ARG A 101 -19.81 -36.04 -2.93
C ARG A 101 -19.34 -35.24 -1.74
N GLU A 102 -19.86 -35.60 -0.59
CA GLU A 102 -19.39 -35.09 0.69
C GLU A 102 -17.85 -35.17 0.84
N GLY A 103 -17.28 -34.12 1.43
CA GLY A 103 -15.83 -33.98 1.61
C GLY A 103 -15.11 -33.39 0.40
N ASP A 104 -15.75 -33.30 -0.77
CA ASP A 104 -15.14 -32.65 -1.93
C ASP A 104 -14.94 -31.15 -1.67
N HIS A 105 -13.76 -30.64 -2.04
CA HIS A 105 -13.45 -29.23 -2.04
C HIS A 105 -14.10 -28.54 -3.23
N VAL A 106 -14.77 -27.42 -2.99
CA VAL A 106 -15.60 -26.76 -4.00
C VAL A 106 -15.54 -25.23 -3.94
N ILE A 107 -15.80 -24.61 -5.10
CA ILE A 107 -16.02 -23.18 -5.26
C ILE A 107 -17.46 -22.98 -5.77
N PRO A 108 -18.31 -22.21 -5.07
CA PRO A 108 -19.58 -21.74 -5.61
C PRO A 108 -19.37 -20.66 -6.67
N ILE A 109 -20.10 -20.72 -7.78
CA ILE A 109 -20.03 -19.73 -8.87
C ILE A 109 -21.38 -19.09 -9.13
N PHE A 110 -21.39 -17.80 -9.44
CA PHE A 110 -22.63 -17.08 -9.72
C PHE A 110 -23.14 -17.29 -11.16
N ASN A 111 -22.30 -17.78 -12.08
CA ASN A 111 -22.66 -18.11 -13.46
C ASN A 111 -22.46 -19.61 -13.71
N GLY A 112 -23.52 -20.39 -13.54
CA GLY A 112 -23.47 -21.86 -13.54
C GLY A 112 -23.40 -22.51 -14.92
N GLU A 113 -23.15 -23.83 -14.93
CA GLU A 113 -23.02 -24.66 -16.11
C GLU A 113 -23.76 -26.01 -15.92
N CYS A 114 -24.85 -26.23 -16.66
CA CYS A 114 -25.60 -27.49 -16.57
C CYS A 114 -25.09 -28.62 -17.48
N GLY A 115 -24.20 -28.32 -18.44
CA GLY A 115 -23.64 -29.29 -19.39
C GLY A 115 -24.58 -29.79 -20.50
N HIS A 116 -25.89 -29.57 -20.41
CA HIS A 116 -26.86 -30.18 -21.33
C HIS A 116 -27.70 -29.21 -22.19
N CYS A 117 -27.78 -27.92 -21.82
CA CYS A 117 -28.51 -26.92 -22.62
C CYS A 117 -27.73 -26.53 -23.89
N VAL A 118 -28.41 -25.89 -24.86
CA VAL A 118 -27.79 -25.47 -26.13
C VAL A 118 -26.60 -24.54 -25.92
N TYR A 119 -26.65 -23.66 -24.91
CA TYR A 119 -25.56 -22.74 -24.58
C TYR A 119 -24.36 -23.47 -23.99
N CYS A 120 -24.55 -24.37 -23.01
CA CYS A 120 -23.47 -25.14 -22.41
C CYS A 120 -22.75 -26.04 -23.43
N LYS A 121 -23.49 -26.58 -24.41
CA LYS A 121 -22.92 -27.39 -25.50
C LYS A 121 -22.19 -26.57 -26.56
N SER A 122 -22.42 -25.25 -26.62
CA SER A 122 -21.79 -24.36 -27.58
C SER A 122 -20.46 -23.83 -27.04
N GLU A 123 -19.43 -23.75 -27.87
CA GLU A 123 -18.15 -23.11 -27.50
C GLU A 123 -18.22 -21.57 -27.54
N LYS A 124 -19.32 -21.00 -28.04
CA LYS A 124 -19.45 -19.55 -28.28
C LYS A 124 -19.81 -18.73 -27.03
N THR A 125 -20.11 -19.37 -25.90
CA THR A 125 -20.61 -18.68 -24.71
C THR A 125 -20.51 -19.55 -23.46
N ASN A 126 -20.42 -18.89 -22.30
CA ASN A 126 -20.55 -19.51 -20.99
C ASN A 126 -21.92 -19.27 -20.32
N LEU A 127 -22.87 -18.64 -21.01
CA LEU A 127 -24.17 -18.27 -20.41
C LEU A 127 -25.14 -19.45 -20.43
N CYS A 128 -25.16 -20.24 -19.35
CA CYS A 128 -26.15 -21.31 -19.22
C CYS A 128 -27.58 -20.77 -19.33
N GLU A 129 -28.43 -21.46 -20.10
CA GLU A 129 -29.82 -21.06 -20.31
C GLU A 129 -30.57 -20.78 -19.00
N LYS A 130 -30.33 -21.65 -18.02
CA LYS A 130 -31.07 -21.77 -16.77
C LYS A 130 -30.32 -21.21 -15.56
N PHE A 131 -29.00 -21.38 -15.52
CA PHE A 131 -28.17 -21.08 -14.35
C PHE A 131 -27.16 -19.94 -14.59
N ARG A 132 -27.29 -19.19 -15.68
CA ARG A 132 -26.54 -17.94 -15.86
C ARG A 132 -26.77 -16.97 -14.69
N VAL A 133 -25.88 -16.00 -14.56
CA VAL A 133 -26.03 -14.92 -13.58
C VAL A 133 -27.42 -14.29 -13.65
N ASN A 134 -28.09 -14.18 -12.51
CA ASN A 134 -29.40 -13.55 -12.39
C ASN A 134 -29.44 -12.69 -11.12
N PRO A 135 -29.29 -11.34 -11.24
CA PRO A 135 -29.33 -10.45 -10.08
C PRO A 135 -30.70 -10.42 -9.38
N LEU A 136 -31.76 -10.86 -10.08
CA LEU A 136 -33.13 -10.93 -9.55
C LEU A 136 -33.42 -12.24 -8.82
N LYS A 137 -32.49 -13.20 -8.78
CA LYS A 137 -32.72 -14.50 -8.12
C LYS A 137 -32.82 -14.33 -6.60
N LYS A 138 -33.91 -14.86 -6.03
CA LYS A 138 -34.23 -14.81 -4.59
C LYS A 138 -34.41 -16.19 -3.95
N VAL A 139 -34.64 -17.22 -4.77
CA VAL A 139 -35.06 -18.56 -4.37
C VAL A 139 -34.42 -19.63 -5.26
N MET A 140 -34.43 -20.88 -4.81
CA MET A 140 -33.93 -22.04 -5.55
C MET A 140 -34.77 -22.31 -6.80
N PHE A 141 -34.16 -22.90 -7.83
CA PHE A 141 -34.88 -23.19 -9.07
C PHE A 141 -35.91 -24.32 -8.88
N ASN A 142 -35.57 -25.36 -8.11
CA ASN A 142 -36.32 -26.61 -8.09
C ASN A 142 -37.77 -26.44 -7.60
N ASP A 143 -37.97 -25.66 -6.54
CA ASP A 143 -39.27 -25.50 -5.87
C ASP A 143 -39.69 -24.04 -5.66
N GLY A 144 -38.88 -23.08 -6.10
CA GLY A 144 -39.17 -21.65 -5.94
C GLY A 144 -39.14 -21.18 -4.47
N LYS A 145 -38.47 -21.92 -3.58
CA LYS A 145 -38.35 -21.57 -2.15
C LYS A 145 -36.92 -21.19 -1.79
N SER A 146 -36.77 -20.46 -0.68
CA SER A 146 -35.46 -20.31 -0.05
C SER A 146 -35.05 -21.62 0.64
N ARG A 147 -33.76 -21.72 0.97
CA ARG A 147 -33.19 -22.75 1.86
C ARG A 147 -32.79 -22.16 3.21
N PHE A 148 -33.06 -20.87 3.41
CA PHE A 148 -32.76 -20.14 4.63
C PHE A 148 -34.03 -19.65 5.28
N SER A 149 -34.13 -19.83 6.59
CA SER A 149 -35.11 -19.15 7.43
C SER A 149 -34.51 -18.70 8.76
N CYS A 150 -35.07 -17.65 9.35
CA CYS A 150 -34.69 -17.11 10.66
C CYS A 150 -35.95 -16.75 11.45
N ARG A 151 -35.80 -16.33 12.72
CA ARG A 151 -36.87 -15.72 13.55
C ARG A 151 -38.24 -16.39 13.38
N ASP A 152 -38.34 -17.65 13.82
CA ASP A 152 -39.57 -18.45 13.78
C ASP A 152 -40.11 -18.75 12.37
N GLY A 153 -39.20 -19.03 11.42
CA GLY A 153 -39.53 -19.55 10.09
C GLY A 153 -39.72 -18.48 9.01
N GLN A 154 -39.38 -17.22 9.29
CA GLN A 154 -39.33 -16.17 8.27
C GLN A 154 -38.27 -16.52 7.20
N PRO A 155 -38.62 -16.58 5.90
CA PRO A 155 -37.66 -16.90 4.85
C PRO A 155 -36.65 -15.75 4.67
N VAL A 156 -35.38 -16.12 4.46
CA VAL A 156 -34.30 -15.18 4.10
C VAL A 156 -33.91 -15.47 2.65
N TYR A 157 -33.85 -14.44 1.79
CA TYR A 157 -33.64 -14.64 0.37
C TYR A 157 -32.19 -14.96 0.00
N HIS A 158 -32.05 -15.75 -1.07
CA HIS A 158 -30.78 -16.02 -1.72
C HIS A 158 -30.28 -14.82 -2.54
N PHE A 159 -28.99 -14.77 -2.80
CA PHE A 159 -28.30 -13.79 -3.62
C PHE A 159 -27.53 -14.47 -4.74
N LEU A 160 -27.82 -14.02 -5.97
CA LEU A 160 -27.34 -14.65 -7.20
C LEU A 160 -27.63 -16.16 -7.16
N ASN A 161 -26.60 -16.99 -7.25
CA ASN A 161 -26.70 -18.45 -7.17
C ASN A 161 -26.02 -19.03 -5.93
N THR A 162 -25.66 -18.22 -4.92
CA THR A 162 -24.57 -18.55 -4.00
C THR A 162 -24.82 -18.28 -2.51
N SER A 163 -25.08 -17.03 -2.09
CA SER A 163 -25.31 -16.66 -0.69
C SER A 163 -24.23 -17.15 0.28
N THR A 164 -22.99 -16.73 0.04
CA THR A 164 -21.81 -17.26 0.75
C THR A 164 -21.52 -16.57 2.07
N PHE A 165 -22.23 -15.49 2.44
CA PHE A 165 -22.12 -14.90 3.78
C PHE A 165 -22.93 -15.70 4.81
N SER A 166 -22.67 -16.99 4.88
CA SER A 166 -23.27 -17.98 5.78
C SER A 166 -22.28 -19.13 5.97
N GLU A 167 -22.22 -19.72 7.16
CA GLU A 167 -21.37 -20.90 7.42
C GLU A 167 -21.78 -22.11 6.57
N TYR A 168 -23.06 -22.22 6.23
CA TYR A 168 -23.58 -23.21 5.29
C TYR A 168 -24.49 -22.55 4.26
N THR A 169 -24.41 -23.01 3.01
CA THR A 169 -25.31 -22.56 1.94
C THR A 169 -25.70 -23.72 1.04
N VAL A 170 -26.84 -23.59 0.36
CA VAL A 170 -27.38 -24.57 -0.59
C VAL A 170 -27.44 -23.94 -1.97
N LEU A 171 -26.85 -24.62 -2.96
CA LEU A 171 -26.78 -24.15 -4.34
C LEU A 171 -27.31 -25.20 -5.31
N ASP A 172 -27.77 -24.76 -6.47
CA ASP A 172 -27.96 -25.65 -7.61
C ASP A 172 -26.58 -26.25 -7.99
N SER A 173 -26.49 -27.57 -8.19
CA SER A 173 -25.23 -28.28 -8.52
C SER A 173 -24.52 -27.77 -9.77
N ALA A 174 -25.25 -27.12 -10.69
CA ALA A 174 -24.69 -26.44 -11.85
C ALA A 174 -23.82 -25.22 -11.47
N CYS A 175 -23.99 -24.69 -10.27
CA CYS A 175 -23.31 -23.51 -9.72
C CYS A 175 -22.22 -23.90 -8.71
N VAL A 176 -21.82 -25.17 -8.66
CA VAL A 176 -20.77 -25.68 -7.76
C VAL A 176 -19.69 -26.34 -8.59
N VAL A 177 -18.45 -25.90 -8.39
CA VAL A 177 -17.27 -26.39 -9.09
C VAL A 177 -16.42 -27.18 -8.12
N LYS A 178 -16.25 -28.47 -8.40
CA LYS A 178 -15.27 -29.32 -7.70
C LYS A 178 -13.86 -28.93 -8.09
N ILE A 179 -12.99 -28.77 -7.10
CA ILE A 179 -11.60 -28.42 -7.28
C ILE A 179 -10.68 -29.45 -6.63
N HIS A 180 -9.39 -29.35 -6.92
CA HIS A 180 -8.39 -30.26 -6.35
C HIS A 180 -8.37 -30.16 -4.81
N PRO A 181 -8.31 -31.29 -4.07
CA PRO A 181 -8.36 -31.28 -2.61
C PRO A 181 -7.16 -30.55 -1.97
N GLU A 182 -6.01 -30.50 -2.64
CA GLU A 182 -4.84 -29.76 -2.16
C GLU A 182 -4.86 -28.26 -2.52
N ALA A 183 -5.88 -27.79 -3.24
CA ALA A 183 -5.97 -26.37 -3.59
C ALA A 183 -6.13 -25.52 -2.32
N PRO A 184 -5.36 -24.43 -2.15
CA PRO A 184 -5.44 -23.58 -0.97
C PRO A 184 -6.75 -22.80 -0.96
N LEU A 185 -7.78 -23.34 -0.28
CA LEU A 185 -9.17 -22.86 -0.34
C LEU A 185 -9.31 -21.35 -0.09
N LYS A 186 -8.49 -20.78 0.81
CA LYS A 186 -8.45 -19.35 1.06
C LYS A 186 -8.22 -18.51 -0.20
N LYS A 187 -7.29 -18.93 -1.08
CA LYS A 187 -7.00 -18.23 -2.34
C LYS A 187 -8.03 -18.54 -3.42
N MET A 188 -8.70 -19.68 -3.32
CA MET A 188 -9.67 -20.13 -4.32
C MET A 188 -10.95 -19.29 -4.35
N THR A 189 -11.27 -18.54 -3.28
CA THR A 189 -12.41 -17.60 -3.29
C THR A 189 -12.29 -16.55 -4.40
N LEU A 190 -11.08 -16.20 -4.81
CA LEU A 190 -10.83 -15.23 -5.87
C LEU A 190 -11.33 -15.73 -7.23
N LEU A 191 -11.35 -17.04 -7.44
CA LEU A 191 -11.71 -17.65 -8.72
C LEU A 191 -13.23 -17.73 -8.94
N SER A 192 -14.03 -17.42 -7.92
CA SER A 192 -15.49 -17.39 -8.04
C SER A 192 -16.05 -16.11 -8.67
N CYS A 193 -15.26 -15.03 -8.80
CA CYS A 193 -15.75 -13.80 -9.44
C CYS A 193 -14.68 -12.92 -10.08
N GLY A 194 -14.19 -11.89 -9.37
CA GLY A 194 -13.47 -10.78 -9.99
C GLY A 194 -12.18 -11.18 -10.71
N VAL A 195 -11.40 -12.09 -10.13
CA VAL A 195 -10.12 -12.53 -10.70
C VAL A 195 -10.34 -13.36 -11.97
N SER A 196 -11.21 -14.36 -11.92
CA SER A 196 -11.59 -15.13 -13.13
C SER A 196 -12.20 -14.24 -14.21
N THR A 197 -12.97 -13.22 -13.81
CA THR A 197 -13.57 -12.26 -14.75
C THR A 197 -12.52 -11.48 -15.52
N GLY A 198 -11.55 -10.85 -14.83
CA GLY A 198 -10.50 -10.09 -15.50
C GLY A 198 -9.54 -10.96 -16.31
N LEU A 199 -9.09 -12.09 -15.74
CA LEU A 199 -8.17 -13.01 -16.42
C LEU A 199 -8.82 -13.63 -17.66
N GLY A 200 -10.04 -14.14 -17.51
CA GLY A 200 -10.79 -14.71 -18.62
C GLY A 200 -11.16 -13.68 -19.67
N ALA A 201 -11.41 -12.42 -19.30
CA ALA A 201 -11.60 -11.35 -20.27
C ALA A 201 -10.36 -11.16 -21.16
N ALA A 202 -9.16 -11.18 -20.58
CA ALA A 202 -7.93 -11.10 -21.35
C ALA A 202 -7.67 -12.36 -22.19
N TRP A 203 -7.94 -13.55 -21.66
CA TRP A 203 -7.57 -14.83 -22.26
C TRP A 203 -8.59 -15.38 -23.25
N ASN A 204 -9.87 -15.26 -22.93
CA ASN A 204 -10.97 -15.89 -23.63
C ASN A 204 -11.72 -14.87 -24.48
N THR A 205 -12.17 -13.75 -23.88
CA THR A 205 -12.99 -12.76 -24.59
C THR A 205 -12.18 -11.94 -25.58
N ALA A 206 -11.11 -11.29 -25.12
CA ALA A 206 -10.22 -10.50 -25.97
C ALA A 206 -9.23 -11.39 -26.73
N ASN A 207 -8.84 -12.52 -26.12
CA ASN A 207 -7.75 -13.36 -26.59
C ASN A 207 -6.52 -12.52 -26.93
N VAL A 208 -6.00 -11.80 -25.92
CA VAL A 208 -4.85 -10.90 -26.06
C VAL A 208 -3.67 -11.67 -26.66
N GLN A 209 -3.09 -11.11 -27.72
CA GLN A 209 -1.97 -11.71 -28.42
C GLN A 209 -0.62 -11.24 -27.85
N PRO A 210 0.44 -12.07 -27.93
CA PRO A 210 1.79 -11.62 -27.60
C PRO A 210 2.19 -10.40 -28.42
N GLY A 211 2.82 -9.42 -27.75
CA GLY A 211 3.24 -8.17 -28.38
C GLY A 211 2.17 -7.07 -28.41
N SER A 212 0.90 -7.38 -28.14
CA SER A 212 -0.18 -6.39 -28.16
C SER A 212 -0.06 -5.32 -27.07
N THR A 213 -0.72 -4.20 -27.33
CA THR A 213 -0.89 -3.07 -26.42
C THR A 213 -2.27 -3.13 -25.75
N VAL A 214 -2.31 -2.88 -24.44
CA VAL A 214 -3.54 -2.99 -23.64
C VAL A 214 -3.75 -1.73 -22.82
N ALA A 215 -4.98 -1.21 -22.78
CA ALA A 215 -5.40 -0.17 -21.83
C ALA A 215 -6.44 -0.73 -20.84
N ILE A 216 -6.30 -0.42 -19.55
CA ILE A 216 -7.18 -0.93 -18.49
C ILE A 216 -7.73 0.26 -17.71
N PHE A 217 -9.03 0.50 -17.82
CA PHE A 217 -9.71 1.60 -17.18
C PHE A 217 -10.36 1.14 -15.86
N GLY A 218 -9.75 1.53 -14.75
CA GLY A 218 -10.11 1.12 -13.39
C GLY A 218 -9.22 0.00 -12.87
N LEU A 219 -8.41 0.27 -11.85
CA LEU A 219 -7.42 -0.65 -11.26
C LEU A 219 -7.93 -1.29 -9.95
N GLY A 220 -9.21 -1.69 -9.93
CA GLY A 220 -9.75 -2.58 -8.89
C GLY A 220 -9.37 -4.04 -9.14
N SER A 221 -9.92 -4.98 -8.35
CA SER A 221 -9.59 -6.42 -8.48
C SER A 221 -9.79 -6.97 -9.90
N VAL A 222 -10.83 -6.54 -10.62
CA VAL A 222 -11.06 -6.98 -12.01
C VAL A 222 -9.98 -6.43 -12.95
N GLY A 223 -9.71 -5.12 -12.91
CA GLY A 223 -8.69 -4.50 -13.77
C GLY A 223 -7.28 -5.01 -13.49
N LEU A 224 -6.94 -5.25 -12.22
CA LEU A 224 -5.66 -5.89 -11.85
C LEU A 224 -5.58 -7.34 -12.38
N ALA A 225 -6.68 -8.08 -12.40
CA ALA A 225 -6.73 -9.41 -12.99
C ALA A 225 -6.63 -9.38 -14.53
N VAL A 226 -7.19 -8.36 -15.19
CA VAL A 226 -6.94 -8.10 -16.62
C VAL A 226 -5.45 -7.85 -16.86
N ALA A 227 -4.80 -7.04 -16.02
CA ALA A 227 -3.36 -6.75 -16.14
C ALA A 227 -2.52 -8.02 -16.05
N GLU A 228 -2.78 -8.84 -15.04
CA GLU A 228 -2.10 -10.13 -14.87
C GLU A 228 -2.36 -11.08 -16.06
N GLY A 229 -3.59 -11.08 -16.60
CA GLY A 229 -3.95 -11.87 -17.76
C GLY A 229 -3.26 -11.44 -19.05
N ALA A 230 -3.23 -10.13 -19.30
CA ALA A 230 -2.52 -9.54 -20.43
C ALA A 230 -1.00 -9.78 -20.33
N ARG A 231 -0.43 -9.64 -19.12
CA ARG A 231 0.98 -9.96 -18.84
C ARG A 231 1.28 -11.43 -19.13
N ALA A 232 0.44 -12.35 -18.64
CA ALA A 232 0.61 -13.78 -18.88
C ALA A 232 0.48 -14.17 -20.36
N ARG A 233 -0.27 -13.40 -21.15
CA ARG A 233 -0.38 -13.53 -22.62
C ARG A 233 0.75 -12.84 -23.40
N GLY A 234 1.66 -12.15 -22.72
CA GLY A 234 2.82 -11.51 -23.34
C GLY A 234 2.52 -10.17 -24.02
N ALA A 235 1.52 -9.42 -23.55
CA ALA A 235 1.33 -8.03 -23.97
C ALA A 235 2.63 -7.23 -23.78
N SER A 236 3.00 -6.41 -24.76
CA SER A 236 4.25 -5.63 -24.73
C SER A 236 4.11 -4.35 -23.90
N LYS A 237 2.89 -3.80 -23.82
CA LYS A 237 2.57 -2.58 -23.11
C LYS A 237 1.19 -2.70 -22.46
N ILE A 238 1.11 -2.41 -21.17
CA ILE A 238 -0.14 -2.45 -20.40
C ILE A 238 -0.27 -1.09 -19.69
N ILE A 239 -1.22 -0.28 -20.13
CA ILE A 239 -1.47 1.07 -19.62
C ILE A 239 -2.62 0.98 -18.61
N GLY A 240 -2.36 1.29 -17.35
CA GLY A 240 -3.37 1.34 -16.29
C GLY A 240 -3.89 2.75 -16.08
N ILE A 241 -5.21 2.91 -16.03
CA ILE A 241 -5.87 4.20 -15.86
C ILE A 241 -6.72 4.16 -14.59
N ASP A 242 -6.41 5.00 -13.60
CA ASP A 242 -7.22 5.15 -12.39
C ASP A 242 -7.01 6.55 -11.78
N ILE A 243 -8.06 7.10 -11.17
CA ILE A 243 -8.00 8.40 -10.46
C ILE A 243 -7.32 8.29 -9.09
N ASN A 244 -7.23 7.08 -8.52
CA ASN A 244 -6.52 6.81 -7.29
C ASN A 244 -5.11 6.30 -7.62
N THR A 245 -4.14 7.20 -7.54
CA THR A 245 -2.73 6.92 -7.83
C THR A 245 -2.10 5.91 -6.85
N GLN A 246 -2.68 5.67 -5.68
CA GLN A 246 -2.20 4.64 -4.74
C GLN A 246 -2.28 3.23 -5.34
N LYS A 247 -3.22 2.99 -6.26
CA LYS A 247 -3.40 1.69 -6.93
C LYS A 247 -2.32 1.39 -7.98
N PHE A 248 -1.54 2.39 -8.39
CA PHE A 248 -0.50 2.21 -9.42
C PHE A 248 0.59 1.26 -8.94
N VAL A 249 0.91 1.30 -7.64
CA VAL A 249 1.87 0.38 -7.02
C VAL A 249 1.43 -1.08 -7.21
N THR A 250 0.20 -1.40 -6.84
CA THR A 250 -0.35 -2.75 -7.01
C THR A 250 -0.45 -3.12 -8.50
N GLY A 251 -0.84 -2.17 -9.35
CA GLY A 251 -0.86 -2.37 -10.81
C GLY A 251 0.50 -2.76 -11.38
N GLN A 252 1.58 -2.13 -10.90
CA GLN A 252 2.93 -2.41 -11.40
C GLN A 252 3.36 -3.83 -11.05
N LEU A 253 3.04 -4.28 -9.83
CA LEU A 253 3.29 -5.66 -9.40
C LEU A 253 2.51 -6.70 -10.23
N MET A 254 1.36 -6.30 -10.77
CA MET A 254 0.48 -7.14 -11.61
C MET A 254 0.76 -6.98 -13.12
N GLY A 255 1.87 -6.32 -13.50
CA GLY A 255 2.33 -6.24 -14.88
C GLY A 255 1.96 -4.98 -15.66
N VAL A 256 1.28 -4.01 -15.04
CA VAL A 256 1.04 -2.71 -15.68
C VAL A 256 2.38 -1.99 -15.90
N THR A 257 2.63 -1.55 -17.14
CA THR A 257 3.90 -0.93 -17.57
C THR A 257 3.86 0.58 -17.51
N ASP A 258 2.69 1.19 -17.73
CA ASP A 258 2.49 2.62 -17.79
C ASP A 258 1.22 3.01 -17.03
N PHE A 259 1.18 4.23 -16.49
CA PHE A 259 0.03 4.70 -15.71
C PHE A 259 -0.43 6.07 -16.15
N ILE A 260 -1.76 6.26 -16.17
CA ILE A 260 -2.40 7.55 -16.40
C ILE A 260 -3.36 7.82 -15.25
N ASN A 261 -3.20 8.98 -14.61
CA ASN A 261 -4.24 9.57 -13.78
C ASN A 261 -4.97 10.63 -14.62
N PRO A 262 -6.26 10.44 -14.92
CA PRO A 262 -7.03 11.41 -15.72
C PRO A 262 -7.02 12.83 -15.14
N LYS A 263 -6.84 12.99 -13.82
CA LYS A 263 -6.82 14.30 -13.14
C LYS A 263 -5.53 15.09 -13.37
N ASP A 264 -4.49 14.44 -13.88
CA ASP A 264 -3.19 15.06 -14.15
C ASP A 264 -3.05 15.48 -15.63
N LEU A 265 -4.12 15.38 -16.43
CA LEU A 265 -4.14 15.68 -17.85
C LEU A 265 -5.00 16.92 -18.15
N ASP A 266 -4.51 17.75 -19.06
CA ASP A 266 -5.28 18.86 -19.65
C ASP A 266 -6.02 18.46 -20.95
N GLN A 267 -5.96 17.17 -21.32
CA GLN A 267 -6.57 16.59 -22.52
C GLN A 267 -7.34 15.30 -22.18
N PRO A 268 -8.27 14.83 -23.04
CA PRO A 268 -8.93 13.54 -22.86
C PRO A 268 -7.94 12.37 -22.74
N VAL A 269 -8.33 11.34 -21.98
CA VAL A 269 -7.46 10.20 -21.68
C VAL A 269 -7.18 9.38 -22.93
N HIS A 270 -8.18 9.20 -23.78
CA HIS A 270 -8.04 8.44 -25.01
C HIS A 270 -7.06 9.10 -25.99
N GLU A 271 -7.07 10.43 -26.11
CA GLU A 271 -6.09 11.18 -26.93
C GLU A 271 -4.68 10.91 -26.43
N LYS A 272 -4.49 10.96 -25.10
CA LYS A 272 -3.18 10.66 -24.50
C LYS A 272 -2.71 9.23 -24.80
N ILE A 273 -3.61 8.26 -24.75
CA ILE A 273 -3.30 6.86 -25.06
C ILE A 273 -2.94 6.71 -26.53
N VAL A 274 -3.69 7.35 -27.45
CA VAL A 274 -3.41 7.35 -28.89
C VAL A 274 -2.02 7.91 -29.17
N GLU A 275 -1.63 9.03 -28.53
CA GLU A 275 -0.26 9.57 -28.61
C GLU A 275 0.80 8.56 -28.13
N MET A 276 0.57 7.92 -26.98
CA MET A 276 1.51 6.99 -26.34
C MET A 276 1.72 5.68 -27.09
N THR A 277 0.81 5.35 -28.01
CA THR A 277 0.75 4.06 -28.72
C THR A 277 0.86 4.22 -30.23
N GLY A 278 0.82 5.45 -30.75
CA GLY A 278 0.92 5.73 -32.18
C GLY A 278 -0.33 5.35 -32.98
N GLY A 279 -1.52 5.43 -32.37
CA GLY A 279 -2.79 5.12 -33.05
C GLY A 279 -3.90 4.54 -32.17
N GLY A 280 -3.60 4.22 -30.91
CA GLY A 280 -4.53 3.57 -29.97
C GLY A 280 -4.07 2.15 -29.62
N VAL A 281 -4.64 1.60 -28.55
CA VAL A 281 -4.32 0.23 -28.10
C VAL A 281 -5.04 -0.83 -28.92
N ASP A 282 -4.46 -2.03 -28.98
CA ASP A 282 -5.11 -3.20 -29.60
C ASP A 282 -6.35 -3.64 -28.80
N TYR A 283 -6.24 -3.59 -27.48
CA TYR A 283 -7.32 -3.98 -26.56
C TYR A 283 -7.51 -2.94 -25.47
N SER A 284 -8.74 -2.55 -25.20
CA SER A 284 -9.09 -1.80 -23.99
C SER A 284 -10.09 -2.56 -23.13
N PHE A 285 -9.99 -2.40 -21.82
CA PHE A 285 -10.87 -3.05 -20.85
C PHE A 285 -11.48 -1.99 -19.93
N GLU A 286 -12.80 -1.87 -19.96
CA GLU A 286 -13.56 -0.99 -19.05
C GLU A 286 -13.91 -1.79 -17.80
N CYS A 287 -13.34 -1.41 -16.66
CA CYS A 287 -13.45 -2.10 -15.38
C CYS A 287 -14.04 -1.23 -14.26
N ALA A 288 -14.54 -0.03 -14.57
CA ALA A 288 -15.05 0.94 -13.59
C ALA A 288 -16.58 0.97 -13.51
N GLY A 289 -17.30 0.53 -14.55
CA GLY A 289 -18.76 0.57 -14.63
C GLY A 289 -19.30 1.98 -14.86
N ASN A 290 -18.56 2.82 -15.59
CA ASN A 290 -18.93 4.22 -15.85
C ASN A 290 -18.99 4.50 -17.37
N LEU A 291 -20.07 5.14 -17.83
CA LEU A 291 -20.30 5.36 -19.27
C LEU A 291 -19.29 6.35 -19.89
N GLU A 292 -18.86 7.37 -19.15
CA GLU A 292 -17.82 8.29 -19.64
C GLU A 292 -16.48 7.57 -19.75
N VAL A 293 -16.17 6.69 -18.78
CA VAL A 293 -14.97 5.84 -18.84
C VAL A 293 -15.06 4.84 -19.99
N LEU A 294 -16.23 4.25 -20.25
CA LEU A 294 -16.46 3.38 -21.40
C LEU A 294 -16.22 4.11 -22.73
N ARG A 295 -16.63 5.37 -22.82
CA ARG A 295 -16.39 6.20 -24.00
C ARG A 295 -14.88 6.40 -24.24
N GLU A 296 -14.14 6.78 -23.21
CA GLU A 296 -12.69 6.92 -23.27
C GLU A 296 -12.01 5.59 -23.62
N ALA A 297 -12.45 4.48 -23.02
CA ALA A 297 -11.92 3.15 -23.32
C ALA A 297 -12.13 2.77 -24.78
N PHE A 298 -13.32 3.03 -25.33
CA PHE A 298 -13.63 2.77 -26.74
C PHE A 298 -12.75 3.60 -27.68
N LEU A 299 -12.68 4.91 -27.47
CA LEU A 299 -11.87 5.81 -28.30
C LEU A 299 -10.37 5.56 -28.20
N SER A 300 -9.89 5.02 -27.06
CA SER A 300 -8.47 4.72 -26.87
C SER A 300 -7.95 3.57 -27.74
N THR A 301 -8.87 2.78 -28.34
CA THR A 301 -8.49 1.64 -29.19
C THR A 301 -8.15 2.06 -30.61
N HIS A 302 -7.32 1.25 -31.26
CA HIS A 302 -6.85 1.48 -32.62
C HIS A 302 -8.00 1.43 -33.64
N ASP A 303 -7.99 2.33 -34.61
CA ASP A 303 -8.83 2.25 -35.81
C ASP A 303 -8.57 0.91 -36.55
N GLY A 304 -9.60 0.30 -37.11
CA GLY A 304 -9.50 -0.87 -37.97
C GLY A 304 -9.61 -2.22 -37.26
N TRP A 305 -9.00 -2.37 -36.07
CA TRP A 305 -8.99 -3.67 -35.37
C TRP A 305 -9.21 -3.62 -33.86
N GLY A 306 -9.13 -2.45 -33.23
CA GLY A 306 -9.19 -2.29 -31.79
C GLY A 306 -10.43 -2.93 -31.16
N LEU A 307 -10.24 -3.62 -30.03
CA LEU A 307 -11.33 -4.29 -29.30
C LEU A 307 -11.46 -3.73 -27.89
N THR A 308 -12.63 -3.19 -27.58
CA THR A 308 -13.02 -2.80 -26.22
C THR A 308 -13.83 -3.90 -25.56
N VAL A 309 -13.43 -4.31 -24.35
CA VAL A 309 -14.15 -5.29 -23.52
C VAL A 309 -14.78 -4.59 -22.32
N ILE A 310 -16.10 -4.72 -22.18
CA ILE A 310 -16.87 -4.19 -21.05
C ILE A 310 -16.90 -5.23 -19.94
N LEU A 311 -16.41 -4.86 -18.75
CA LEU A 311 -16.43 -5.67 -17.53
C LEU A 311 -17.14 -4.96 -16.37
N GLY A 312 -17.08 -3.63 -16.33
CA GLY A 312 -17.76 -2.84 -15.32
C GLY A 312 -19.28 -3.02 -15.36
N ILE A 313 -19.89 -3.19 -14.18
CA ILE A 313 -21.35 -3.26 -14.05
C ILE A 313 -21.91 -1.86 -13.86
N HIS A 314 -22.73 -1.41 -14.81
CA HIS A 314 -23.40 -0.11 -14.74
C HIS A 314 -24.69 -0.22 -13.91
N VAL A 315 -24.85 0.70 -12.95
CA VAL A 315 -25.87 0.64 -11.90
C VAL A 315 -27.30 0.85 -12.42
N SER A 316 -27.44 1.60 -13.52
CA SER A 316 -28.72 1.92 -14.16
C SER A 316 -28.69 1.64 -15.66
N PRO A 317 -29.84 1.34 -16.29
CA PRO A 317 -29.93 1.21 -17.74
C PRO A 317 -29.52 2.54 -18.41
N GLY A 318 -28.43 2.51 -19.16
CA GLY A 318 -27.94 3.65 -19.93
C GLY A 318 -27.78 3.30 -21.40
N MET A 319 -27.85 4.31 -22.27
CA MET A 319 -27.48 4.14 -23.67
C MET A 319 -25.96 4.09 -23.79
N LEU A 320 -25.48 3.32 -24.76
CA LEU A 320 -24.04 3.27 -25.06
C LEU A 320 -23.57 4.65 -25.57
N PRO A 321 -22.41 5.15 -25.11
CA PRO A 321 -22.02 6.55 -25.24
C PRO A 321 -21.31 6.88 -26.57
N PHE A 322 -21.58 6.14 -27.64
CA PHE A 322 -20.86 6.30 -28.91
C PHE A 322 -21.79 6.37 -30.11
N HIS A 323 -21.32 7.02 -31.16
CA HIS A 323 -22.04 7.17 -32.41
C HIS A 323 -21.86 5.91 -33.27
N PRO A 324 -22.92 5.32 -33.84
CA PRO A 324 -22.81 4.08 -34.62
C PRO A 324 -21.80 4.13 -35.78
N MET A 325 -21.54 5.33 -36.33
CA MET A 325 -20.55 5.49 -37.40
C MET A 325 -19.12 5.18 -36.96
N GLU A 326 -18.79 5.31 -35.67
CA GLU A 326 -17.44 5.03 -35.15
C GLU A 326 -17.08 3.54 -35.16
N LEU A 327 -18.09 2.66 -35.35
CA LEU A 327 -17.87 1.23 -35.59
C LEU A 327 -17.45 0.94 -37.04
N PHE A 328 -17.78 1.83 -38.00
CA PHE A 328 -17.34 1.67 -39.39
C PHE A 328 -15.84 1.92 -39.56
N ASP A 329 -15.22 2.61 -38.60
CA ASP A 329 -13.77 2.76 -38.53
C ASP A 329 -13.08 1.45 -38.09
N GLY A 330 -13.81 0.37 -37.82
CA GLY A 330 -13.28 -0.98 -37.59
C GLY A 330 -13.06 -1.34 -36.12
N ARG A 331 -13.35 -0.42 -35.18
CA ARG A 331 -13.40 -0.73 -33.75
C ARG A 331 -14.49 -1.74 -33.42
N LYS A 332 -14.25 -2.53 -32.39
CA LYS A 332 -15.17 -3.56 -31.88
C LYS A 332 -15.44 -3.33 -30.40
N LEU A 333 -16.64 -3.71 -29.98
CA LEU A 333 -17.05 -3.68 -28.59
C LEU A 333 -17.72 -5.00 -28.23
N ILE A 334 -17.34 -5.58 -27.10
CA ILE A 334 -17.93 -6.81 -26.57
C ILE A 334 -18.05 -6.74 -25.05
N GLY A 335 -19.09 -7.34 -24.48
CA GLY A 335 -19.18 -7.56 -23.04
C GLY A 335 -18.67 -8.94 -22.66
N SER A 336 -18.06 -9.07 -21.48
CA SER A 336 -17.66 -10.37 -20.93
C SER A 336 -18.37 -10.64 -19.61
N VAL A 337 -18.91 -11.84 -19.45
CA VAL A 337 -19.48 -12.30 -18.17
C VAL A 337 -18.59 -13.39 -17.63
N PHE A 338 -18.07 -13.21 -16.42
CA PHE A 338 -17.21 -14.19 -15.76
C PHE A 338 -15.98 -14.59 -16.62
N GLY A 339 -15.49 -13.66 -17.45
CA GLY A 339 -14.32 -13.87 -18.30
C GLY A 339 -14.51 -14.96 -19.36
N ASP A 340 -15.77 -15.19 -19.78
CA ASP A 340 -16.17 -16.29 -20.67
C ASP A 340 -15.76 -17.70 -20.18
N PHE A 341 -15.44 -17.87 -18.90
CA PHE A 341 -15.20 -19.19 -18.33
C PHE A 341 -16.50 -19.98 -18.19
N LYS A 342 -16.50 -21.21 -18.71
CA LYS A 342 -17.43 -22.28 -18.33
C LYS A 342 -16.96 -22.88 -17.01
N GLY A 343 -17.71 -22.58 -15.95
CA GLY A 343 -17.28 -22.82 -14.58
C GLY A 343 -16.87 -24.27 -14.29
N LYS A 344 -17.70 -25.26 -14.63
CA LYS A 344 -17.42 -26.67 -14.29
C LYS A 344 -16.40 -27.28 -15.22
N THR A 345 -16.38 -26.87 -16.49
CA THR A 345 -15.49 -27.45 -17.50
C THR A 345 -14.09 -26.85 -17.47
N GLN A 346 -13.93 -25.56 -17.15
CA GLN A 346 -12.64 -24.85 -17.32
C GLN A 346 -11.98 -24.43 -16.00
N LEU A 347 -12.73 -24.09 -14.95
CA LEU A 347 -12.10 -23.64 -13.70
C LEU A 347 -11.27 -24.71 -12.98
N PRO A 348 -11.59 -26.02 -13.00
CA PRO A 348 -10.74 -27.01 -12.36
C PRO A 348 -9.32 -27.05 -12.91
N GLU A 349 -9.15 -26.94 -14.24
CA GLU A 349 -7.80 -26.84 -14.85
C GLU A 349 -7.15 -25.49 -14.55
N PHE A 350 -7.94 -24.41 -14.55
CA PHE A 350 -7.43 -23.09 -14.18
C PHE A 350 -6.92 -23.03 -12.73
N VAL A 351 -7.55 -23.75 -11.80
CA VAL A 351 -7.03 -23.95 -10.44
C VAL A 351 -5.65 -24.60 -10.47
N HIS A 352 -5.44 -25.61 -11.31
CA HIS A 352 -4.12 -26.23 -11.49
C HIS A 352 -3.08 -25.27 -12.08
N GLU A 353 -3.46 -24.39 -13.01
CA GLU A 353 -2.59 -23.33 -13.52
C GLU A 353 -2.19 -22.33 -12.43
N CYS A 354 -3.14 -21.90 -11.60
CA CYS A 354 -2.89 -21.05 -10.44
C CYS A 354 -1.95 -21.73 -9.42
N MET A 355 -2.17 -23.02 -9.12
CA MET A 355 -1.32 -23.79 -8.22
C MET A 355 0.11 -23.96 -8.75
N ARG A 356 0.31 -23.98 -10.07
CA ARG A 356 1.62 -24.00 -10.72
C ARG A 356 2.29 -22.62 -10.80
N GLY A 357 1.63 -21.56 -10.35
CA GLY A 357 2.14 -20.19 -10.40
C GLY A 357 2.14 -19.56 -11.79
N VAL A 358 1.37 -20.10 -12.75
CA VAL A 358 1.18 -19.49 -14.08
C VAL A 358 0.51 -18.12 -13.92
N VAL A 359 -0.48 -18.05 -13.03
CA VAL A 359 -1.16 -16.83 -12.61
C VAL A 359 -0.82 -16.56 -11.16
N LYS A 360 -0.41 -15.32 -10.87
CA LYS A 360 -0.16 -14.87 -9.50
C LYS A 360 -1.46 -14.40 -8.85
N LEU A 361 -1.97 -15.20 -7.91
CA LEU A 361 -3.10 -14.82 -7.06
C LEU A 361 -2.66 -14.00 -5.83
N ASP A 362 -1.36 -14.01 -5.53
CA ASP A 362 -0.79 -13.26 -4.41
C ASP A 362 -0.89 -11.76 -4.68
N GLY A 363 -1.41 -11.01 -3.71
CA GLY A 363 -1.65 -9.57 -3.82
C GLY A 363 -3.11 -9.16 -4.05
N PHE A 364 -3.99 -10.09 -4.44
CA PHE A 364 -5.44 -9.83 -4.50
C PHE A 364 -6.13 -9.92 -3.12
N ILE A 365 -5.63 -10.77 -2.23
CA ILE A 365 -6.07 -10.83 -0.82
C ILE A 365 -5.19 -9.91 -0.01
N THR A 366 -5.81 -8.90 0.61
CA THR A 366 -5.06 -7.80 1.24
C THR A 366 -5.38 -7.65 2.71
N HIS A 367 -6.57 -8.09 3.10
CA HIS A 367 -7.08 -8.12 4.46
C HIS A 367 -7.71 -9.49 4.71
N GLU A 368 -7.52 -9.98 5.94
CA GLU A 368 -8.22 -11.15 6.44
C GLU A 368 -8.92 -10.74 7.73
N LEU A 369 -10.22 -11.00 7.81
CA LEU A 369 -11.05 -10.63 8.94
C LEU A 369 -11.89 -11.85 9.37
N PRO A 370 -12.13 -12.04 10.67
CA PRO A 370 -13.11 -13.02 11.12
C PRO A 370 -14.50 -12.64 10.59
N PHE A 371 -15.34 -13.64 10.32
CA PHE A 371 -16.67 -13.43 9.73
C PHE A 371 -17.56 -12.45 10.53
N THR A 372 -17.37 -12.38 11.85
CA THR A 372 -18.05 -11.42 12.73
C THR A 372 -17.75 -9.94 12.42
N LYS A 373 -16.67 -9.65 11.69
CA LYS A 373 -16.25 -8.32 11.26
C LYS A 373 -16.66 -7.99 9.82
N ILE A 374 -17.68 -8.64 9.26
CA ILE A 374 -18.11 -8.39 7.87
C ILE A 374 -18.47 -6.92 7.57
N ASN A 375 -19.05 -6.19 8.53
CA ASN A 375 -19.30 -4.75 8.37
C ASN A 375 -18.00 -3.95 8.18
N GLU A 376 -16.93 -4.31 8.91
CA GLU A 376 -15.60 -3.70 8.76
C GLU A 376 -15.02 -4.01 7.37
N ALA A 377 -15.19 -5.24 6.87
CA ALA A 377 -14.78 -5.60 5.51
C ALA A 377 -15.45 -4.73 4.43
N PHE A 378 -16.74 -4.45 4.57
CA PHE A 378 -17.47 -3.54 3.67
C PHE A 378 -16.96 -2.10 3.78
N GLN A 379 -16.60 -1.62 4.98
CA GLN A 379 -16.00 -0.30 5.15
C GLN A 379 -14.63 -0.19 4.47
N LEU A 380 -13.79 -1.23 4.55
CA LEU A 380 -12.51 -1.27 3.82
C LEU A 380 -12.72 -1.17 2.31
N LEU A 381 -13.75 -1.86 1.80
CA LEU A 381 -14.13 -1.84 0.39
C LEU A 381 -14.64 -0.45 -0.05
N ILE A 382 -15.52 0.17 0.74
CA ILE A 382 -16.05 1.52 0.49
C ILE A 382 -14.94 2.57 0.46
N ASN A 383 -13.98 2.46 1.39
CA ASN A 383 -12.88 3.41 1.50
C ASN A 383 -11.75 3.18 0.48
N GLY A 384 -11.87 2.17 -0.39
CA GLY A 384 -10.86 1.84 -1.39
C GLY A 384 -9.53 1.35 -0.80
N LYS A 385 -9.54 0.85 0.45
CA LYS A 385 -8.35 0.39 1.18
C LYS A 385 -8.10 -1.12 1.06
N SER A 386 -8.90 -1.84 0.27
CA SER A 386 -8.83 -3.30 0.12
C SER A 386 -7.75 -3.80 -0.86
N LEU A 387 -6.71 -3.01 -1.16
CA LEU A 387 -5.52 -3.42 -1.93
C LEU A 387 -4.23 -3.05 -1.17
N ARG A 388 -3.21 -3.95 -1.16
CA ARG A 388 -1.93 -3.72 -0.49
C ARG A 388 -1.16 -2.70 -1.31
N GLY A 389 -0.88 -1.58 -0.68
CA GLY A 389 -0.15 -0.46 -1.24
C GLY A 389 0.44 0.38 -0.12
N PRO A 390 1.06 1.51 -0.45
CA PRO A 390 1.55 2.44 0.55
C PRO A 390 0.43 2.92 1.50
N GLY A 391 0.76 3.17 2.76
CA GLY A 391 -0.15 3.64 3.81
C GLY A 391 -0.95 2.53 4.49
N GLN A 392 -0.66 1.26 4.18
CA GLN A 392 -1.25 0.10 4.86
C GLN A 392 -0.47 -0.24 6.13
N PRO A 393 -1.12 -0.78 7.19
CA PRO A 393 -0.42 -1.17 8.40
C PRO A 393 0.76 -2.12 8.11
N PHE A 394 1.87 -1.91 8.83
CA PHE A 394 2.97 -2.87 8.86
C PHE A 394 2.47 -4.22 9.36
N VAL A 395 2.99 -5.28 8.75
CA VAL A 395 2.82 -6.66 9.23
C VAL A 395 4.13 -7.07 9.88
N ILE A 396 4.04 -7.63 11.09
CA ILE A 396 5.18 -8.21 11.79
C ILE A 396 5.25 -9.68 11.41
N GLU A 397 6.34 -10.08 10.76
CA GLU A 397 6.57 -11.45 10.28
C GLU A 397 8.00 -11.88 10.60
N GLU A 398 8.21 -13.19 10.70
CA GLU A 398 9.55 -13.75 10.77
C GLU A 398 10.22 -13.66 9.38
N VAL A 399 11.49 -13.29 9.34
CA VAL A 399 12.26 -13.13 8.09
C VAL A 399 13.60 -13.82 8.19
N GLN A 400 14.10 -14.31 7.05
CA GLN A 400 15.46 -14.83 6.96
C GLN A 400 16.43 -13.68 6.70
N VAL A 401 17.40 -13.50 7.62
CA VAL A 401 18.49 -12.53 7.49
C VAL A 401 19.77 -13.26 7.12
N HIS A 402 20.27 -13.04 5.90
CA HIS A 402 21.50 -13.66 5.43
C HIS A 402 22.72 -13.15 6.22
N PRO A 403 23.80 -13.94 6.33
CA PRO A 403 25.03 -13.50 6.96
C PRO A 403 25.69 -12.33 6.20
N PRO A 404 26.46 -11.47 6.90
CA PRO A 404 27.15 -10.35 6.26
C PRO A 404 28.19 -10.87 5.26
N GLN A 405 28.26 -10.23 4.10
CA GLN A 405 29.29 -10.48 3.10
C GLN A 405 30.50 -9.56 3.30
N LYS A 406 31.47 -9.61 2.38
CA LYS A 406 32.66 -8.75 2.41
C LYS A 406 32.30 -7.27 2.59
N MET A 407 32.96 -6.60 3.54
CA MET A 407 32.72 -5.21 3.96
C MET A 407 31.35 -4.95 4.61
N GLU A 408 30.58 -5.97 4.96
CA GLU A 408 29.27 -5.82 5.60
C GLU A 408 29.32 -6.21 7.08
N VAL A 409 28.38 -5.68 7.85
CA VAL A 409 28.23 -5.90 9.29
C VAL A 409 26.80 -6.35 9.55
N ARG A 410 26.62 -7.43 10.31
CA ARG A 410 25.31 -7.79 10.85
C ARG A 410 25.17 -7.19 12.25
N MET A 411 24.18 -6.34 12.39
CA MET A 411 23.89 -5.61 13.62
C MET A 411 22.61 -6.18 14.23
N ARG A 412 22.65 -6.50 15.53
CA ARG A 412 21.46 -6.74 16.33
C ARG A 412 20.91 -5.40 16.78
N VAL A 413 19.73 -5.05 16.29
CA VAL A 413 19.04 -3.79 16.62
C VAL A 413 18.42 -3.94 18.00
N LEU A 414 18.76 -3.02 18.91
CA LEU A 414 18.18 -2.97 20.26
C LEU A 414 17.07 -1.92 20.34
N TYR A 415 17.31 -0.79 19.68
CA TYR A 415 16.37 0.30 19.60
C TYR A 415 16.36 0.83 18.17
N THR A 416 15.17 1.15 17.66
CA THR A 416 14.99 1.88 16.41
C THR A 416 14.03 3.03 16.65
N SER A 417 14.10 4.10 15.86
CA SER A 417 13.15 5.21 15.96
C SER A 417 12.54 5.55 14.61
N ILE A 418 11.34 6.11 14.65
CA ILE A 418 10.60 6.46 13.43
C ILE A 418 10.95 7.87 13.02
N CYS A 419 11.33 8.06 11.75
CA CYS A 419 11.54 9.35 11.13
C CYS A 419 10.40 9.71 10.19
N HIS A 420 10.20 11.01 9.95
CA HIS A 420 9.25 11.50 8.95
C HIS A 420 9.58 10.97 7.55
N THR A 421 10.85 10.69 7.25
CA THR A 421 11.25 10.01 6.02
C THR A 421 10.68 8.58 5.94
N ASP A 422 10.62 7.84 7.06
CA ASP A 422 9.93 6.54 7.09
C ASP A 422 8.42 6.71 6.88
N LEU A 423 7.83 7.77 7.46
CA LEU A 423 6.40 8.10 7.29
C LEU A 423 6.04 8.41 5.83
N SER A 424 6.82 9.25 5.15
CA SER A 424 6.61 9.56 3.73
C SER A 424 6.83 8.36 2.83
N ALA A 425 7.82 7.51 3.13
CA ALA A 425 8.03 6.25 2.43
C ALA A 425 6.86 5.26 2.66
N TRP A 426 6.37 5.17 3.89
CA TRP A 426 5.21 4.35 4.25
C TRP A 426 3.95 4.81 3.52
N LYS A 427 3.64 6.12 3.55
CA LYS A 427 2.52 6.72 2.80
C LYS A 427 2.67 6.63 1.28
N GLY A 428 3.86 6.30 0.79
CA GLY A 428 4.17 6.19 -0.64
C GLY A 428 4.18 7.53 -1.36
N GLU A 429 4.49 8.61 -0.66
CA GLU A 429 4.48 9.95 -1.25
C GLU A 429 5.64 10.12 -2.26
N ASN A 430 6.73 9.36 -2.07
CA ASN A 430 7.88 9.32 -2.96
C ASN A 430 7.88 8.08 -3.87
N LYS A 431 7.53 8.26 -5.15
CA LYS A 431 7.51 7.19 -6.17
C LYS A 431 8.84 6.45 -6.30
N ALA A 432 9.97 7.12 -6.07
CA ALA A 432 11.30 6.52 -6.15
C ALA A 432 11.53 5.42 -5.10
N GLN A 433 10.75 5.43 -4.00
CA GLN A 433 10.92 4.54 -2.85
C GLN A 433 9.90 3.39 -2.82
N GLN A 434 9.03 3.27 -3.84
CA GLN A 434 7.94 2.28 -3.87
C GLN A 434 8.38 0.90 -4.40
N VAL A 435 9.35 0.28 -3.72
CA VAL A 435 9.75 -1.12 -4.01
C VAL A 435 9.32 -2.00 -2.83
N TYR A 436 8.52 -3.03 -3.10
CA TYR A 436 7.92 -3.92 -2.11
C TYR A 436 8.13 -5.40 -2.46
N PRO A 437 8.15 -6.33 -1.48
CA PRO A 437 8.11 -6.09 -0.03
C PRO A 437 9.44 -5.50 0.47
N ARG A 438 9.40 -4.69 1.54
CA ARG A 438 10.57 -3.94 2.03
C ARG A 438 10.51 -3.77 3.54
N ILE A 439 11.67 -3.86 4.20
CA ILE A 439 11.83 -3.49 5.62
C ILE A 439 12.23 -2.01 5.68
N LEU A 440 11.39 -1.16 6.28
CA LEU A 440 11.67 0.26 6.50
C LEU A 440 12.56 0.48 7.74
N GLY A 441 12.80 1.74 8.08
CA GLY A 441 13.62 2.14 9.22
C GLY A 441 15.06 2.46 8.82
N HIS A 442 15.55 3.59 9.31
CA HIS A 442 16.93 4.02 9.11
C HIS A 442 17.57 4.71 10.33
N GLU A 443 16.87 4.71 11.46
CA GLU A 443 17.40 5.19 12.73
C GLU A 443 17.45 4.04 13.72
N ALA A 444 18.64 3.69 14.22
CA ALA A 444 18.78 2.64 15.21
C ALA A 444 20.04 2.75 16.07
N ALA A 445 20.09 1.93 17.11
CA ALA A 445 21.25 1.67 17.93
C ALA A 445 21.23 0.22 18.39
N GLY A 446 22.40 -0.38 18.50
CA GLY A 446 22.51 -1.81 18.72
C GLY A 446 23.94 -2.28 18.81
N ILE A 447 24.11 -3.59 18.70
CA ILE A 447 25.38 -4.27 18.93
C ILE A 447 25.74 -5.07 17.69
N VAL A 448 27.01 -5.04 17.31
CA VAL A 448 27.54 -5.86 16.21
C VAL A 448 27.47 -7.33 16.63
N GLU A 449 26.76 -8.13 15.83
CA GLU A 449 26.64 -9.56 16.04
C GLU A 449 27.71 -10.33 15.26
N SER A 450 27.96 -9.96 14.00
CA SER A 450 29.04 -10.54 13.18
C SER A 450 29.52 -9.55 12.12
N VAL A 451 30.75 -9.75 11.67
CA VAL A 451 31.38 -8.95 10.62
C VAL A 451 31.81 -9.82 9.44
N GLY A 452 31.64 -9.29 8.23
CA GLY A 452 32.14 -9.93 7.03
C GLY A 452 33.62 -9.67 6.78
N GLU A 453 34.19 -10.38 5.81
CA GLU A 453 35.60 -10.24 5.42
C GLU A 453 35.95 -8.77 5.09
N GLY A 454 37.10 -8.29 5.57
CA GLY A 454 37.63 -6.97 5.24
C GLY A 454 37.09 -5.80 6.06
N VAL A 455 36.16 -6.03 6.99
CA VAL A 455 35.80 -5.06 8.03
C VAL A 455 36.92 -5.01 9.07
N LEU A 456 37.53 -3.84 9.28
CA LEU A 456 38.74 -3.68 10.12
C LEU A 456 38.55 -2.77 11.34
N ASP A 457 37.58 -1.86 11.29
CA ASP A 457 37.38 -0.80 12.28
C ASP A 457 36.20 -1.07 13.23
N ILE A 458 35.51 -2.19 13.03
CA ILE A 458 34.34 -2.64 13.79
C ILE A 458 34.53 -4.11 14.13
N SER A 459 34.18 -4.50 15.36
CA SER A 459 34.29 -5.88 15.87
C SER A 459 32.99 -6.35 16.51
N GLU A 460 32.81 -7.67 16.63
CA GLU A 460 31.69 -8.26 17.36
C GLU A 460 31.62 -7.72 18.79
N GLY A 461 30.41 -7.41 19.26
CA GLY A 461 30.17 -6.81 20.56
C GLY A 461 30.30 -5.28 20.61
N ASP A 462 30.76 -4.62 19.54
CA ASP A 462 30.81 -3.16 19.50
C ASP A 462 29.40 -2.55 19.48
N ASN A 463 29.23 -1.46 20.23
CA ASN A 463 28.05 -0.60 20.15
C ASN A 463 28.11 0.24 18.87
N VAL A 464 27.03 0.22 18.09
CA VAL A 464 26.98 0.89 16.79
C VAL A 464 25.65 1.60 16.53
N VAL A 465 25.70 2.62 15.67
CA VAL A 465 24.54 3.26 15.03
C VAL A 465 24.70 3.20 13.51
N PRO A 466 23.63 2.90 12.76
CA PRO A 466 23.68 2.95 11.31
C PRO A 466 23.47 4.39 10.81
N ILE A 467 24.02 4.70 9.66
CA ILE A 467 23.85 6.00 8.98
C ILE A 467 23.43 5.78 7.54
N PHE A 468 22.42 6.51 7.09
CA PHE A 468 21.92 6.39 5.71
C PHE A 468 22.86 7.02 4.67
N ASN A 469 23.67 8.00 5.10
CA ASN A 469 24.70 8.66 4.30
C ASN A 469 26.09 8.17 4.75
N GLY A 470 26.59 7.13 4.09
CA GLY A 470 27.83 6.45 4.48
C GLY A 470 29.11 7.21 4.16
N GLU A 471 30.23 6.73 4.69
CA GLU A 471 31.57 7.28 4.50
C GLU A 471 32.58 6.16 4.20
N CYS A 472 32.98 6.02 2.94
CA CYS A 472 33.92 4.96 2.54
C CYS A 472 35.39 5.30 2.82
N GLY A 473 35.73 6.55 3.14
CA GLY A 473 37.11 7.01 3.38
C GLY A 473 37.98 7.18 2.12
N ASP A 474 37.69 6.45 1.03
CA ASP A 474 38.61 6.36 -0.11
C ASP A 474 38.24 7.21 -1.33
N CYS A 475 36.96 7.58 -1.50
CA CYS A 475 36.51 8.37 -2.64
C CYS A 475 36.93 9.85 -2.53
N ALA A 476 36.88 10.58 -3.64
CA ALA A 476 37.30 11.99 -3.68
C ALA A 476 36.47 12.87 -2.74
N TYR A 477 35.19 12.54 -2.55
CA TYR A 477 34.31 13.30 -1.66
C TYR A 477 34.63 13.05 -0.19
N CYS A 478 34.85 11.79 0.22
CA CYS A 478 35.24 11.47 1.59
C CYS A 478 36.57 12.12 1.99
N LYS A 479 37.53 12.21 1.05
CA LYS A 479 38.84 12.88 1.25
C LYS A 479 38.77 14.41 1.22
N SER A 480 37.65 14.99 0.82
CA SER A 480 37.45 16.43 0.69
C SER A 480 36.77 16.99 1.93
N ASP A 481 37.21 18.15 2.41
CA ASP A 481 36.53 18.85 3.51
C ASP A 481 35.38 19.75 3.03
N LYS A 482 35.07 19.72 1.73
CA LYS A 482 34.02 20.54 1.12
C LYS A 482 32.62 19.92 1.16
N THR A 483 32.53 18.63 1.50
CA THR A 483 31.26 17.90 1.49
C THR A 483 31.31 16.73 2.46
N ASN A 484 30.16 16.33 2.96
CA ASN A 484 29.98 15.11 3.74
C ASN A 484 29.47 13.92 2.92
N LEU A 485 29.23 14.11 1.62
CA LEU A 485 28.69 13.08 0.76
C LEU A 485 29.75 12.01 0.45
N CYS A 486 29.31 10.80 0.21
CA CYS A 486 30.13 9.74 -0.36
C CYS A 486 29.70 9.43 -1.78
N GLU A 487 30.65 9.31 -2.71
CA GLU A 487 30.32 8.96 -4.10
C GLU A 487 29.61 7.60 -4.20
N ARG A 488 29.97 6.65 -3.32
CA ARG A 488 29.48 5.27 -3.34
C ARG A 488 28.27 5.02 -2.45
N PHE A 489 28.26 5.63 -1.26
CA PHE A 489 27.28 5.35 -0.18
C PHE A 489 26.41 6.57 0.20
N ARG A 490 26.36 7.61 -0.65
CA ARG A 490 25.35 8.67 -0.49
C ARG A 490 23.94 8.11 -0.56
N VAL A 491 22.99 8.82 0.05
CA VAL A 491 21.59 8.43 -0.02
C VAL A 491 21.10 8.36 -1.48
N ASN A 492 20.47 7.25 -1.81
CA ASN A 492 19.84 7.03 -3.11
C ASN A 492 18.44 6.45 -2.89
N PRO A 493 17.38 7.26 -3.01
CA PRO A 493 16.00 6.81 -2.78
C PRO A 493 15.56 5.65 -3.69
N MET A 494 16.18 5.51 -4.87
CA MET A 494 15.90 4.46 -5.85
C MET A 494 16.56 3.11 -5.52
N LYS A 495 17.57 3.09 -4.64
CA LYS A 495 18.34 1.87 -4.35
C LYS A 495 17.65 1.07 -3.24
N SER A 496 17.45 -0.22 -3.50
CA SER A 496 16.69 -1.14 -2.64
C SER A 496 17.47 -2.42 -2.28
N VAL A 497 18.77 -2.43 -2.55
CA VAL A 497 19.67 -3.59 -2.43
C VAL A 497 21.05 -3.13 -1.96
N MET A 498 21.86 -4.05 -1.46
CA MET A 498 23.23 -3.77 -0.99
C MET A 498 24.07 -3.12 -2.09
N VAL A 499 24.89 -2.14 -1.70
CA VAL A 499 25.69 -1.35 -2.64
C VAL A 499 26.77 -2.19 -3.34
N ASN A 500 27.30 -3.21 -2.66
CA ASN A 500 28.48 -3.95 -3.11
C ASN A 500 28.18 -4.99 -4.19
N ASP A 501 27.03 -5.67 -4.12
CA ASP A 501 26.69 -6.78 -5.02
C ASP A 501 25.30 -6.65 -5.66
N GLY A 502 24.53 -5.61 -5.32
CA GLY A 502 23.19 -5.41 -5.84
C GLY A 502 22.16 -6.43 -5.37
N LYS A 503 22.43 -7.20 -4.31
CA LYS A 503 21.51 -8.21 -3.77
C LYS A 503 20.89 -7.74 -2.46
N THR A 504 19.76 -8.33 -2.08
CA THR A 504 19.21 -8.15 -0.73
C THR A 504 19.90 -9.05 0.29
N ARG A 505 19.62 -8.82 1.57
CA ARG A 505 20.00 -9.67 2.71
C ARG A 505 18.79 -10.23 3.45
N PHE A 506 17.59 -9.92 2.98
CA PHE A 506 16.34 -10.30 3.61
C PHE A 506 15.48 -11.14 2.66
N TRP A 507 14.91 -12.22 3.20
CA TRP A 507 13.94 -13.07 2.51
C TRP A 507 12.79 -13.38 3.45
N THR A 508 11.63 -13.71 2.88
CA THR A 508 10.50 -14.27 3.62
C THR A 508 10.94 -15.52 4.40
N HIS A 509 10.24 -15.85 5.49
CA HIS A 509 10.58 -17.00 6.33
C HIS A 509 10.72 -18.32 5.54
N ASP A 510 9.94 -18.48 4.48
CA ASP A 510 9.99 -19.66 3.58
C ASP A 510 11.12 -19.62 2.54
N GLY A 511 11.87 -18.51 2.45
CA GLY A 511 12.96 -18.28 1.51
C GLY A 511 12.53 -17.99 0.07
N ASN A 512 11.23 -17.92 -0.23
CA ASN A 512 10.73 -17.87 -1.61
C ASN A 512 10.73 -16.47 -2.22
N GLN A 513 10.70 -15.41 -1.41
CA GLN A 513 10.58 -14.04 -1.89
C GLN A 513 11.66 -13.13 -1.28
N PRO A 514 12.39 -12.33 -2.10
CA PRO A 514 13.30 -11.32 -1.58
C PRO A 514 12.52 -10.15 -0.96
N ILE A 515 13.02 -9.66 0.18
CA ILE A 515 12.54 -8.44 0.84
C ILE A 515 13.62 -7.38 0.67
N TYR A 516 13.25 -6.17 0.25
CA TYR A 516 14.21 -5.15 -0.13
C TYR A 516 14.67 -4.26 1.03
N HIS A 517 15.86 -3.67 0.86
CA HIS A 517 16.46 -2.73 1.79
C HIS A 517 15.86 -1.32 1.65
N PHE A 518 15.99 -0.54 2.72
CA PHE A 518 15.58 0.86 2.82
C PHE A 518 16.75 1.72 3.31
N LEU A 519 17.11 2.76 2.55
CA LEU A 519 18.14 3.75 2.87
C LEU A 519 19.48 3.17 3.37
N ASN A 520 19.88 2.01 2.83
CA ASN A 520 21.09 1.25 3.21
C ASN A 520 21.09 0.62 4.61
N THR A 521 19.99 0.71 5.38
CA THR A 521 20.00 0.40 6.82
C THR A 521 18.94 -0.60 7.25
N SER A 522 17.68 -0.46 6.79
CA SER A 522 16.53 -1.32 7.14
C SER A 522 16.48 -1.75 8.61
N THR A 523 16.02 -0.87 9.49
CA THR A 523 16.15 -1.04 10.95
C THR A 523 14.90 -1.52 11.68
N PHE A 524 13.75 -1.65 11.01
CA PHE A 524 12.53 -2.23 11.61
C PHE A 524 12.59 -3.77 11.60
N VAL A 525 13.67 -4.32 12.14
CA VAL A 525 13.99 -5.75 12.19
C VAL A 525 15.00 -6.01 13.31
N GLU A 526 14.97 -7.20 13.92
CA GLU A 526 15.90 -7.58 15.02
C GLU A 526 17.36 -7.65 14.57
N TYR A 527 17.61 -8.14 13.36
CA TYR A 527 18.93 -8.23 12.78
C TYR A 527 18.92 -7.60 11.40
N THR A 528 19.84 -6.66 11.17
CA THR A 528 20.03 -6.03 9.87
C THR A 528 21.47 -6.21 9.39
N VAL A 529 21.67 -6.21 8.08
CA VAL A 529 22.99 -6.27 7.45
C VAL A 529 23.23 -4.97 6.70
N ILE A 530 24.33 -4.30 7.05
CA ILE A 530 24.64 -2.95 6.62
C ILE A 530 26.08 -2.93 6.11
N ASP A 531 26.36 -2.13 5.09
CA ASP A 531 27.75 -1.90 4.68
C ASP A 531 28.53 -1.21 5.79
N SER A 532 29.77 -1.63 6.07
CA SER A 532 30.64 -1.03 7.09
C SER A 532 30.91 0.46 6.89
N ALA A 533 30.78 0.99 5.67
CA ALA A 533 30.82 2.43 5.41
C ALA A 533 29.61 3.19 5.99
N CYS A 534 28.52 2.48 6.28
CA CYS A 534 27.27 2.99 6.82
C CYS A 534 27.05 2.61 8.29
N VAL A 535 28.08 2.12 8.99
CA VAL A 535 28.02 1.77 10.42
C VAL A 535 29.05 2.60 11.19
N VAL A 536 28.59 3.22 12.28
CA VAL A 536 29.42 4.05 13.15
C VAL A 536 29.56 3.39 14.51
N LYS A 537 30.81 3.09 14.90
CA LYS A 537 31.14 2.65 16.25
C LYS A 537 31.03 3.82 17.23
N ILE A 538 30.35 3.57 18.35
CA ILE A 538 30.19 4.51 19.46
C ILE A 538 30.71 3.90 20.75
N ASP A 539 30.87 4.74 21.78
CA ASP A 539 31.39 4.31 23.07
C ASP A 539 30.55 3.17 23.68
N ALA A 540 31.21 2.20 24.32
CA ALA A 540 30.55 1.05 24.93
C ALA A 540 29.59 1.45 26.07
N GLN A 541 29.80 2.62 26.69
CA GLN A 541 28.95 3.19 27.74
C GLN A 541 27.84 4.09 27.19
N ALA A 542 27.77 4.28 25.87
CA ALA A 542 26.77 5.15 25.27
C ALA A 542 25.34 4.64 25.55
N PRO A 543 24.41 5.50 25.97
CA PRO A 543 23.03 5.11 26.19
C PRO A 543 22.32 4.85 24.85
N LEU A 544 22.38 3.60 24.35
CA LEU A 544 21.92 3.20 23.01
C LEU A 544 20.50 3.69 22.70
N ARG A 545 19.61 3.68 23.70
CA ARG A 545 18.25 4.25 23.64
C ARG A 545 18.22 5.66 23.04
N LYS A 546 19.15 6.54 23.44
CA LYS A 546 19.24 7.93 22.96
C LYS A 546 20.06 8.06 21.69
N MET A 547 20.98 7.13 21.43
CA MET A 547 21.89 7.18 20.29
C MET A 547 21.19 6.94 18.95
N THR A 548 19.97 6.39 18.93
CA THR A 548 19.17 6.28 17.69
C THR A 548 18.97 7.63 17.01
N LEU A 549 18.84 8.72 17.81
CA LEU A 549 18.65 10.09 17.33
C LEU A 549 19.80 10.59 16.45
N LEU A 550 21.01 10.06 16.64
CA LEU A 550 22.19 10.44 15.87
C LEU A 550 22.17 9.92 14.43
N SER A 551 21.33 8.95 14.13
CA SER A 551 21.25 8.29 12.82
C SER A 551 20.57 9.17 11.74
N CYS A 552 19.75 10.15 12.13
CA CYS A 552 19.14 11.08 11.18
C CYS A 552 18.68 12.40 11.82
N GLY A 553 17.45 12.48 12.34
CA GLY A 553 16.78 13.78 12.51
C GLY A 553 17.51 14.78 13.43
N PHE A 554 18.05 14.31 14.56
CA PHE A 554 18.72 15.19 15.53
C PHE A 554 20.08 15.67 15.03
N SER A 555 20.92 14.76 14.54
CA SER A 555 22.23 15.11 13.95
C SER A 555 22.08 16.01 12.73
N THR A 556 21.03 15.78 11.93
CA THR A 556 20.69 16.63 10.78
C THR A 556 20.42 18.07 11.21
N GLY A 557 19.58 18.29 12.23
CA GLY A 557 19.25 19.64 12.70
C GLY A 557 20.44 20.35 13.35
N ILE A 558 21.14 19.70 14.29
CA ILE A 558 22.32 20.26 14.95
C ILE A 558 23.41 20.59 13.93
N GLY A 559 23.71 19.64 13.04
CA GLY A 559 24.74 19.81 12.02
C GLY A 559 24.37 20.89 11.00
N ALA A 560 23.09 21.07 10.66
CA ALA A 560 22.66 22.16 9.80
C ALA A 560 22.99 23.54 10.40
N ALA A 561 22.80 23.71 11.71
CA ALA A 561 23.17 24.95 12.39
C ALA A 561 24.70 25.11 12.51
N TRP A 562 25.43 24.03 12.80
CA TRP A 562 26.88 24.08 13.08
C TRP A 562 27.75 24.08 11.84
N ASN A 563 27.45 23.20 10.89
CA ASN A 563 28.29 22.88 9.75
C ASN A 563 27.78 23.56 8.48
N THR A 564 26.49 23.42 8.16
CA THR A 564 25.93 23.99 6.91
C THR A 564 25.80 25.51 6.98
N ALA A 565 25.05 26.01 7.96
CA ALA A 565 24.83 27.44 8.15
C ALA A 565 26.02 28.11 8.84
N ASN A 566 26.72 27.36 9.70
CA ASN A 566 27.76 27.86 10.59
C ASN A 566 27.25 29.10 11.34
N VAL A 567 26.13 28.94 12.09
CA VAL A 567 25.48 30.02 12.82
C VAL A 567 26.49 30.76 13.69
N GLN A 568 26.44 32.09 13.65
CA GLN A 568 27.35 32.97 14.37
C GLN A 568 26.71 33.46 15.66
N ALA A 569 27.55 33.71 16.67
CA ALA A 569 27.08 34.28 17.91
C ALA A 569 26.46 35.67 17.66
N GLY A 570 25.33 35.94 18.29
CA GLY A 570 24.57 37.18 18.11
C GLY A 570 23.55 37.17 16.97
N SER A 571 23.53 36.15 16.11
CA SER A 571 22.64 36.10 14.95
C SER A 571 21.16 35.90 15.30
N ASN A 572 20.29 36.41 14.41
CA ASN A 572 18.87 36.11 14.39
C ASN A 572 18.61 34.86 13.54
N VAL A 573 17.85 33.89 14.07
CA VAL A 573 17.54 32.63 13.39
C VAL A 573 16.04 32.42 13.31
N ALA A 574 15.51 32.00 12.16
CA ALA A 574 14.13 31.51 12.02
C ALA A 574 14.11 30.01 11.72
N VAL A 575 13.26 29.26 12.42
CA VAL A 575 13.10 27.80 12.23
C VAL A 575 11.65 27.49 11.87
N PHE A 576 11.43 27.08 10.63
CA PHE A 576 10.11 26.72 10.12
C PHE A 576 9.88 25.21 10.24
N GLY A 577 8.89 24.82 11.04
CA GLY A 577 8.57 23.43 11.37
C GLY A 577 9.33 22.94 12.61
N LEU A 578 8.65 22.93 13.76
CA LEU A 578 9.19 22.55 15.07
C LEU A 578 9.03 21.05 15.36
N GLY A 579 9.30 20.21 14.36
CA GLY A 579 9.49 18.78 14.54
C GLY A 579 10.86 18.46 15.16
N SER A 580 11.22 17.18 15.20
CA SER A 580 12.52 16.75 15.76
C SER A 580 13.74 17.38 15.05
N VAL A 581 13.68 17.66 13.75
CA VAL A 581 14.77 18.33 13.02
C VAL A 581 14.82 19.82 13.41
N GLY A 582 13.69 20.53 13.36
CA GLY A 582 13.64 21.96 13.69
C GLY A 582 14.02 22.26 15.14
N LEU A 583 13.57 21.45 16.10
CA LEU A 583 13.99 21.60 17.49
C LEU A 583 15.49 21.35 17.68
N ALA A 584 16.08 20.44 16.90
CA ALA A 584 17.53 20.22 16.90
C ALA A 584 18.30 21.37 16.24
N VAL A 585 17.74 22.01 15.20
CA VAL A 585 18.29 23.26 14.64
C VAL A 585 18.30 24.37 15.70
N ALA A 586 17.19 24.54 16.44
CA ALA A 586 17.09 25.56 17.48
C ALA A 586 18.13 25.34 18.59
N GLU A 587 18.28 24.10 19.08
CA GLU A 587 19.32 23.73 20.04
C GLU A 587 20.73 24.00 19.47
N GLY A 588 20.96 23.66 18.20
CA GLY A 588 22.24 23.91 17.53
C GLY A 588 22.55 25.40 17.43
N ALA A 589 21.58 26.22 17.06
CA ALA A 589 21.69 27.68 17.01
C ALA A 589 21.93 28.29 18.40
N ARG A 590 21.24 27.80 19.43
CA ARG A 590 21.46 28.20 20.83
C ARG A 590 22.89 27.91 21.28
N LEU A 591 23.41 26.70 21.00
CA LEU A 591 24.78 26.31 21.33
C LEU A 591 25.83 27.11 20.56
N ARG A 592 25.47 27.69 19.41
CA ARG A 592 26.30 28.64 18.64
C ARG A 592 26.17 30.09 19.10
N GLY A 593 25.34 30.36 20.09
CA GLY A 593 25.15 31.69 20.68
C GLY A 593 24.25 32.61 19.87
N ALA A 594 23.30 32.09 19.09
CA ALA A 594 22.26 32.92 18.46
C ALA A 594 21.55 33.76 19.53
N SER A 595 21.32 35.05 19.24
CA SER A 595 20.71 35.98 20.22
C SER A 595 19.20 35.88 20.24
N ARG A 596 18.60 35.57 19.08
CA ARG A 596 17.16 35.43 18.88
C ARG A 596 16.88 34.23 17.99
N ILE A 597 16.00 33.35 18.43
CA ILE A 597 15.57 32.18 17.68
C ILE A 597 14.04 32.22 17.60
N ILE A 598 13.52 32.36 16.39
CA ILE A 598 12.08 32.46 16.11
C ILE A 598 11.61 31.09 15.63
N GLY A 599 10.71 30.45 16.38
CA GLY A 599 10.10 29.18 16.00
C GLY A 599 8.76 29.39 15.30
N ILE A 600 8.56 28.73 14.15
CA ILE A 600 7.34 28.83 13.36
C ILE A 600 6.74 27.43 13.21
N ASP A 601 5.54 27.20 13.76
CA ASP A 601 4.79 25.95 13.57
C ASP A 601 3.29 26.22 13.70
N ILE A 602 2.49 25.43 13.00
CA ILE A 602 1.02 25.49 13.08
C ILE A 602 0.46 24.87 14.36
N ASN A 603 1.24 23.98 15.00
CA ASN A 603 0.89 23.34 16.25
C ASN A 603 1.58 24.04 17.41
N SER A 604 0.81 24.86 18.14
CA SER A 604 1.28 25.62 19.30
C SER A 604 1.70 24.73 20.49
N ASP A 605 1.26 23.47 20.57
CA ASP A 605 1.67 22.54 21.64
C ASP A 605 3.20 22.33 21.64
N LYS A 606 3.83 22.48 20.47
CA LYS A 606 5.29 22.33 20.31
C LYS A 606 6.09 23.51 20.87
N PHE A 607 5.46 24.66 21.13
CA PHE A 607 6.17 25.87 21.56
C PHE A 607 6.81 25.68 22.95
N SER A 608 6.08 25.05 23.87
CA SER A 608 6.59 24.69 25.20
C SER A 608 7.90 23.89 25.13
N LYS A 609 8.03 22.98 24.17
CA LYS A 609 9.27 22.24 23.94
C LYS A 609 10.35 23.11 23.30
N GLY A 610 9.96 23.97 22.37
CA GLY A 610 10.83 24.97 21.75
C GLY A 610 11.55 25.87 22.76
N GLU A 611 10.85 26.30 23.82
CA GLU A 611 11.44 27.11 24.90
C GLU A 611 12.60 26.37 25.57
N THR A 612 12.48 25.05 25.77
CA THR A 612 13.53 24.23 26.41
C THR A 612 14.80 24.11 25.58
N VAL A 613 14.75 24.41 24.27
CA VAL A 613 15.89 24.38 23.34
C VAL A 613 16.29 25.79 22.87
N GLY A 614 15.85 26.83 23.58
CA GLY A 614 16.29 28.21 23.38
C GLY A 614 15.55 29.00 22.31
N ILE A 615 14.38 28.57 21.87
CA ILE A 615 13.50 29.42 21.05
C ILE A 615 13.01 30.59 21.90
N THR A 616 13.21 31.82 21.41
CA THR A 616 12.90 33.06 22.13
C THR A 616 11.56 33.67 21.73
N ASP A 617 11.11 33.40 20.52
CA ASP A 617 9.87 33.94 19.96
C ASP A 617 9.15 32.86 19.16
N PHE A 618 7.82 32.91 19.13
CA PHE A 618 7.00 31.94 18.40
C PHE A 618 6.01 32.62 17.48
N ILE A 619 5.79 32.02 16.31
CA ILE A 619 4.79 32.45 15.35
C ILE A 619 3.95 31.24 14.96
N ASN A 620 2.64 31.34 15.14
CA ASN A 620 1.67 30.41 14.56
C ASN A 620 1.01 31.05 13.34
N PRO A 621 1.28 30.55 12.11
CA PRO A 621 0.68 31.11 10.90
C PRO A 621 -0.86 31.08 10.89
N ILE A 622 -1.50 30.13 11.59
CA ILE A 622 -2.97 30.02 11.65
C ILE A 622 -3.57 31.16 12.48
N ASP A 623 -2.90 31.57 13.54
CA ASP A 623 -3.39 32.65 14.42
C ASP A 623 -3.26 34.01 13.71
N LEU A 624 -2.23 34.18 12.88
CA LEU A 624 -2.03 35.38 12.07
C LEU A 624 -3.12 35.60 11.02
N GLN A 625 -3.61 34.54 10.36
CA GLN A 625 -4.69 34.63 9.37
C GLN A 625 -6.02 35.16 9.95
N LYS A 626 -6.17 35.17 11.28
CA LYS A 626 -7.38 35.68 11.96
C LYS A 626 -7.25 37.13 12.40
N GLU A 627 -6.03 37.66 12.53
CA GLU A 627 -5.75 38.91 13.24
C GLU A 627 -5.03 39.97 12.38
N ASN A 628 -4.46 39.62 11.22
CA ASN A 628 -3.65 40.54 10.42
C ASN A 628 -3.61 40.21 8.91
N ASP A 629 -3.46 41.22 8.05
CA ASP A 629 -3.26 41.06 6.58
C ASP A 629 -1.79 40.76 6.21
N LYS A 630 -0.90 40.54 7.19
CA LYS A 630 0.54 40.33 6.99
C LYS A 630 0.90 38.85 6.88
N THR A 631 1.85 38.56 6.01
CA THR A 631 2.52 37.26 5.87
C THR A 631 3.51 37.00 7.00
N VAL A 632 3.96 35.74 7.15
CA VAL A 632 4.90 35.33 8.21
C VAL A 632 6.25 36.03 8.03
N HIS A 633 6.75 36.10 6.80
CA HIS A 633 8.04 36.74 6.52
C HIS A 633 8.01 38.26 6.77
N GLU A 634 6.90 38.95 6.48
CA GLU A 634 6.76 40.38 6.80
C GLU A 634 6.89 40.63 8.31
N ILE A 635 6.23 39.82 9.12
CA ILE A 635 6.29 39.91 10.59
C ILE A 635 7.72 39.64 11.07
N ILE A 636 8.36 38.58 10.58
CA ILE A 636 9.74 38.25 10.95
C ILE A 636 10.67 39.42 10.60
N ARG A 637 10.55 39.99 9.40
CA ARG A 637 11.38 41.13 8.98
C ARG A 637 11.16 42.36 9.86
N GLU A 638 9.94 42.65 10.27
CA GLU A 638 9.65 43.74 11.22
C GLU A 638 10.27 43.48 12.59
N MET A 639 10.17 42.25 13.10
CA MET A 639 10.75 41.86 14.39
C MET A 639 12.28 41.90 14.41
N THR A 640 12.93 41.73 13.26
CA THR A 640 14.38 41.52 13.13
C THR A 640 15.10 42.64 12.39
N ASN A 641 14.43 43.78 12.17
CA ASN A 641 14.98 44.94 11.46
C ASN A 641 15.51 44.59 10.05
N GLY A 642 14.69 43.88 9.27
CA GLY A 642 14.94 43.59 7.87
C GLY A 642 15.17 42.12 7.52
N GLY A 643 15.05 41.19 8.47
CA GLY A 643 15.12 39.74 8.24
C GLY A 643 16.03 39.01 9.23
N VAL A 644 16.03 37.68 9.18
CA VAL A 644 16.97 36.84 9.93
C VAL A 644 18.27 36.62 9.16
N ASP A 645 19.36 36.35 9.88
CA ASP A 645 20.64 35.97 9.26
C ASP A 645 20.56 34.57 8.66
N TYR A 646 19.86 33.66 9.36
CA TYR A 646 19.67 32.27 8.95
C TYR A 646 18.21 31.87 9.07
N SER A 647 17.65 31.28 8.03
CA SER A 647 16.37 30.58 8.10
C SER A 647 16.53 29.10 7.77
N PHE A 648 15.77 28.26 8.46
CA PHE A 648 15.80 26.81 8.28
C PHE A 648 14.39 26.31 7.96
N GLU A 649 14.23 25.69 6.79
CA GLU A 649 12.97 25.05 6.37
C GLU A 649 13.02 23.57 6.73
N CYS A 650 12.16 23.14 7.66
CA CYS A 650 12.13 21.78 8.20
C CYS A 650 10.79 21.06 7.98
N ALA A 651 9.82 21.69 7.31
CA ALA A 651 8.48 21.15 7.09
C ALA A 651 8.32 20.40 5.76
N GLY A 652 9.20 20.65 4.78
CA GLY A 652 9.16 20.01 3.47
C GLY A 652 8.03 20.54 2.58
N ASN A 653 7.63 21.80 2.79
CA ASN A 653 6.54 22.45 2.07
C ASN A 653 7.06 23.67 1.29
N LEU A 654 6.67 23.81 0.02
CA LEU A 654 7.19 24.86 -0.86
C LEU A 654 6.73 26.28 -0.50
N GLU A 655 5.51 26.43 0.03
CA GLU A 655 5.02 27.73 0.52
C GLU A 655 5.76 28.13 1.80
N VAL A 656 6.02 27.16 2.68
CA VAL A 656 6.84 27.39 3.88
C VAL A 656 8.29 27.73 3.50
N LEU A 657 8.84 27.07 2.49
CA LEU A 657 10.16 27.39 1.95
C LEU A 657 10.21 28.82 1.41
N ARG A 658 9.16 29.24 0.71
CA ARG A 658 9.04 30.60 0.19
C ARG A 658 9.08 31.62 1.32
N GLU A 659 8.27 31.42 2.35
CA GLU A 659 8.26 32.27 3.55
C GLU A 659 9.63 32.27 4.26
N ALA A 660 10.27 31.10 4.41
CA ALA A 660 11.59 30.98 5.00
C ALA A 660 12.65 31.76 4.22
N PHE A 661 12.63 31.71 2.90
CA PHE A 661 13.53 32.48 2.03
C PHE A 661 13.31 33.99 2.16
N LEU A 662 12.04 34.42 2.09
CA LEU A 662 11.68 35.84 2.20
C LEU A 662 11.94 36.44 3.58
N SER A 663 11.98 35.61 4.63
CA SER A 663 12.27 36.03 6.00
C SER A 663 13.72 36.44 6.22
N THR A 664 14.63 36.11 5.31
CA THR A 664 16.07 36.40 5.48
C THR A 664 16.44 37.83 5.10
N HIS A 665 17.55 38.33 5.65
CA HIS A 665 18.12 39.60 5.25
C HIS A 665 18.51 39.61 3.77
N ASP A 666 18.25 40.74 3.12
CA ASP A 666 18.83 41.04 1.82
C ASP A 666 20.35 41.20 1.98
N GLY A 667 21.14 40.80 0.99
CA GLY A 667 22.59 40.94 0.96
C GLY A 667 23.39 39.77 1.53
N TRP A 668 22.98 39.17 2.65
CA TRP A 668 23.74 38.09 3.30
C TRP A 668 22.94 36.91 3.84
N GLY A 669 21.61 37.05 3.93
CA GLY A 669 20.74 36.04 4.52
C GLY A 669 20.91 34.66 3.88
N LEU A 670 20.89 33.61 4.71
CA LEU A 670 21.05 32.22 4.26
C LEU A 670 19.83 31.37 4.65
N THR A 671 19.18 30.79 3.65
CA THR A 671 18.14 29.78 3.86
C THR A 671 18.70 28.37 3.69
N VAL A 672 18.49 27.51 4.68
CA VAL A 672 18.88 26.10 4.65
C VAL A 672 17.64 25.22 4.53
N ILE A 673 17.61 24.39 3.49
CA ILE A 673 16.53 23.43 3.23
C ILE A 673 16.88 22.09 3.90
N LEU A 674 16.02 21.65 4.82
CA LEU A 674 16.10 20.36 5.52
C LEU A 674 14.86 19.50 5.27
N GLY A 675 13.70 20.15 5.16
CA GLY A 675 12.44 19.50 4.82
C GLY A 675 12.50 18.86 3.43
N ILE A 676 12.14 17.57 3.36
CA ILE A 676 12.11 16.84 2.09
C ILE A 676 10.70 16.93 1.52
N HIS A 677 10.54 17.62 0.40
CA HIS A 677 9.30 17.56 -0.35
C HIS A 677 9.13 16.15 -0.97
N PRO A 678 7.94 15.52 -0.85
CA PRO A 678 7.76 14.11 -1.22
C PRO A 678 7.94 13.81 -2.71
N THR A 679 7.76 14.82 -3.56
CA THR A 679 7.88 14.70 -5.02
C THR A 679 8.86 15.73 -5.59
N PRO A 680 9.55 15.42 -6.72
CA PRO A 680 10.39 16.40 -7.40
C PRO A 680 9.56 17.63 -7.82
N ARG A 681 9.97 18.81 -7.38
CA ARG A 681 9.33 20.09 -7.71
C ARG A 681 10.37 21.16 -7.98
N THR A 682 9.97 22.18 -8.71
CA THR A 682 10.75 23.41 -8.92
C THR A 682 10.70 24.27 -7.67
N LEU A 683 11.83 24.88 -7.29
CA LEU A 683 11.86 25.85 -6.20
C LEU A 683 11.07 27.11 -6.58
N PRO A 684 10.17 27.63 -5.72
CA PRO A 684 9.34 28.80 -6.02
C PRO A 684 10.12 30.10 -5.80
N LEU A 685 11.27 30.26 -6.46
CA LEU A 685 12.15 31.42 -6.32
C LEU A 685 12.27 32.16 -7.65
N HIS A 686 12.17 33.48 -7.61
CA HIS A 686 12.45 34.30 -8.77
C HIS A 686 13.96 34.56 -8.84
N PRO A 687 14.66 34.28 -9.95
CA PRO A 687 16.12 34.43 -10.02
C PRO A 687 16.64 35.81 -9.61
N MET A 688 15.87 36.88 -9.85
CA MET A 688 16.25 38.24 -9.44
C MET A 688 16.45 38.39 -7.92
N GLU A 689 15.78 37.59 -7.11
CA GLU A 689 15.86 37.66 -5.64
C GLU A 689 17.19 37.12 -5.10
N LEU A 690 17.95 36.40 -5.93
CA LEU A 690 19.32 36.01 -5.63
C LEU A 690 20.34 37.11 -5.97
N PHE A 691 19.99 38.04 -6.88
CA PHE A 691 20.86 39.18 -7.21
C PHE A 691 20.98 40.17 -6.05
N ASP A 692 19.99 40.19 -5.17
CA ASP A 692 20.00 41.01 -3.95
C ASP A 692 20.89 40.40 -2.84
N GLY A 693 21.61 39.31 -3.11
CA GLY A 693 22.64 38.75 -2.21
C GLY A 693 22.15 37.68 -1.23
N ARG A 694 20.85 37.34 -1.24
CA ARG A 694 20.35 36.18 -0.50
C ARG A 694 20.94 34.88 -1.02
N ARG A 695 21.11 33.91 -0.12
CA ARG A 695 21.67 32.60 -0.42
C ARG A 695 20.70 31.51 0.02
N ILE A 696 20.70 30.41 -0.73
CA ILE A 696 19.93 29.21 -0.39
C ILE A 696 20.79 27.98 -0.61
N THR A 697 20.72 27.02 0.32
CA THR A 697 21.43 25.75 0.23
C THR A 697 20.59 24.63 0.83
N GLY A 698 20.85 23.38 0.43
CA GLY A 698 20.35 22.20 1.13
C GLY A 698 21.36 21.71 2.17
N SER A 699 20.91 20.89 3.12
CA SER A 699 21.77 20.13 4.01
C SER A 699 21.30 18.69 4.06
N VAL A 700 22.24 17.75 3.99
CA VAL A 700 21.97 16.31 4.14
C VAL A 700 22.76 15.82 5.33
N PHE A 701 22.07 15.19 6.29
CA PHE A 701 22.70 14.67 7.51
C PHE A 701 23.49 15.75 8.30
N GLY A 702 23.09 17.02 8.17
CA GLY A 702 23.70 18.15 8.88
C GLY A 702 25.16 18.40 8.49
N ASP A 703 25.54 18.01 7.27
CA ASP A 703 26.93 18.02 6.78
C ASP A 703 27.93 17.26 7.67
N PHE A 704 27.47 16.30 8.48
CA PHE A 704 28.36 15.39 9.20
C PHE A 704 28.92 14.31 8.27
N LYS A 705 30.24 14.12 8.33
CA LYS A 705 30.91 12.88 7.92
C LYS A 705 30.70 11.84 9.01
N GLY A 706 29.84 10.87 8.72
CA GLY A 706 29.27 10.00 9.75
C GLY A 706 30.29 9.18 10.52
N LYS A 707 31.29 8.56 9.89
CA LYS A 707 32.27 7.72 10.61
C LYS A 707 33.31 8.56 11.34
N THR A 708 33.74 9.68 10.76
CA THR A 708 34.84 10.47 11.33
C THR A 708 34.40 11.51 12.35
N GLN A 709 33.15 12.01 12.29
CA GLN A 709 32.69 13.08 13.17
C GLN A 709 31.62 12.65 14.19
N LEU A 710 30.76 11.69 13.84
CA LEU A 710 29.65 11.29 14.70
C LEU A 710 30.09 10.62 16.03
N PRO A 711 31.20 9.86 16.12
CA PRO A 711 31.67 9.34 17.40
C PRO A 711 31.97 10.43 18.42
N ASN A 712 32.63 11.52 18.00
CA ASN A 712 32.91 12.67 18.87
C ASN A 712 31.61 13.41 19.24
N PHE A 713 30.67 13.52 18.31
CA PHE A 713 29.36 14.10 18.59
C PHE A 713 28.56 13.27 19.61
N ALA A 714 28.66 11.93 19.55
CA ALA A 714 28.07 11.05 20.54
C ALA A 714 28.68 11.30 21.93
N LEU A 715 30.00 11.50 22.04
CA LEU A 715 30.66 11.86 23.29
C LEU A 715 30.17 13.20 23.86
N GLN A 716 29.95 14.21 23.02
CA GLN A 716 29.37 15.51 23.43
C GLN A 716 27.93 15.37 23.94
N CYS A 717 27.16 14.44 23.37
CA CYS A 717 25.83 14.11 23.89
C CYS A 717 25.90 13.37 25.22
N MET A 718 26.90 12.51 25.41
CA MET A 718 27.11 11.76 26.67
C MET A 718 27.62 12.66 27.81
N SER A 719 28.44 13.65 27.52
CA SER A 719 28.93 14.64 28.51
C SER A 719 27.85 15.63 28.94
N GLY A 720 26.76 15.75 28.17
CA GLY A 720 25.69 16.73 28.40
C GLY A 720 25.94 18.08 27.74
N ASP A 721 27.01 18.24 26.95
CA ASP A 721 27.26 19.45 26.17
C ASP A 721 26.16 19.68 25.11
N VAL A 722 25.58 18.59 24.62
CA VAL A 722 24.44 18.57 23.69
C VAL A 722 23.30 17.77 24.31
N ASN A 723 22.15 18.40 24.49
CA ASN A 723 21.04 17.78 25.20
C ASN A 723 20.12 16.96 24.26
N LEU A 724 20.05 15.65 24.49
CA LEU A 724 19.12 14.73 23.79
C LEU A 724 17.76 14.58 24.50
N ASP A 725 17.59 15.16 25.70
CA ASP A 725 16.43 14.88 26.55
C ASP A 725 15.13 15.49 26.03
N GLY A 726 14.09 14.66 26.08
CA GLY A 726 12.74 15.00 25.61
C GLY A 726 12.56 15.03 24.10
N PHE A 727 13.55 14.61 23.30
CA PHE A 727 13.34 14.34 21.87
C PHE A 727 12.59 13.02 21.64
N ILE A 728 12.85 12.01 22.47
CA ILE A 728 12.05 10.78 22.53
C ILE A 728 10.85 11.04 23.44
N THR A 729 9.65 11.10 22.85
CA THR A 729 8.41 11.37 23.59
C THR A 729 7.60 10.11 23.87
N HIS A 730 7.77 9.08 23.05
CA HIS A 730 7.06 7.80 23.20
C HIS A 730 8.04 6.64 23.03
N GLU A 731 7.77 5.56 23.74
CA GLU A 731 8.52 4.31 23.68
C GLU A 731 7.56 3.15 23.68
N LEU A 732 7.64 2.31 22.65
CA LEU A 732 6.72 1.21 22.36
C LEU A 732 7.53 -0.02 21.93
N PRO A 733 7.02 -1.26 22.08
CA PRO A 733 7.66 -2.42 21.46
C PRO A 733 7.53 -2.35 19.93
N LEU A 734 8.45 -2.97 19.18
CA LEU A 734 8.37 -3.03 17.70
C LEU A 734 7.04 -3.63 17.21
N ALA A 735 6.43 -4.54 17.98
CA ALA A 735 5.11 -5.10 17.70
C ALA A 735 4.00 -4.03 17.57
N GLU A 736 4.17 -2.87 18.20
CA GLU A 736 3.23 -1.74 18.19
C GLU A 736 3.64 -0.64 17.18
N ILE A 737 4.48 -0.96 16.19
CA ILE A 737 4.95 0.00 15.18
C ILE A 737 3.83 0.79 14.48
N ASN A 738 2.67 0.17 14.25
CA ASN A 738 1.53 0.85 13.62
C ASN A 738 0.97 1.98 14.49
N GLU A 739 0.91 1.77 15.81
CA GLU A 739 0.52 2.82 16.77
C GLU A 739 1.55 3.95 16.79
N ALA A 740 2.84 3.57 16.78
CA ALA A 740 3.93 4.53 16.75
C ALA A 740 3.90 5.43 15.50
N PHE A 741 3.55 4.89 14.33
CA PHE A 741 3.33 5.66 13.09
C PHE A 741 2.09 6.56 13.18
N GLN A 742 1.02 6.11 13.84
CA GLN A 742 -0.18 6.91 14.06
C GLN A 742 0.10 8.12 14.98
N LEU A 743 0.84 7.92 16.08
CA LEU A 743 1.25 8.99 16.99
C LEU A 743 2.07 10.08 16.27
N LEU A 744 2.97 9.68 15.38
CA LEU A 744 3.74 10.61 14.56
C LEU A 744 2.85 11.35 13.55
N THR A 745 1.92 10.63 12.90
CA THR A 745 0.97 11.21 11.93
C THR A 745 0.03 12.23 12.56
N ASP A 746 -0.44 11.96 13.78
CA ASP A 746 -1.31 12.85 14.55
C ASP A 746 -0.57 14.07 15.12
N GLY A 747 0.75 14.16 14.94
CA GLY A 747 1.58 15.22 15.53
C GLY A 747 1.70 15.13 17.05
N LYS A 748 1.34 13.99 17.65
CA LYS A 748 1.40 13.74 19.11
C LYS A 748 2.78 13.30 19.57
N ALA A 749 3.65 12.84 18.65
CA ALA A 749 5.01 12.45 18.95
C ALA A 749 6.04 13.33 18.22
N LEU A 750 7.13 13.69 18.91
CA LEU A 750 8.34 14.22 18.28
C LEU A 750 9.20 13.10 17.73
N ARG A 751 9.36 12.05 18.55
CA ARG A 751 10.01 10.81 18.18
C ARG A 751 9.40 9.65 18.96
N CYS A 752 9.02 8.60 18.25
CA CYS A 752 8.67 7.30 18.81
C CYS A 752 9.89 6.39 18.73
N LEU A 753 10.35 5.91 19.88
CA LEU A 753 11.35 4.87 19.99
C LEU A 753 10.66 3.50 20.04
N LEU A 754 11.21 2.54 19.32
CA LEU A 754 10.79 1.16 19.31
C LEU A 754 11.89 0.29 19.92
N HIS A 755 11.55 -0.51 20.93
CA HIS A 755 12.44 -1.53 21.49
C HIS A 755 12.10 -2.90 20.91
N LEU A 756 13.13 -3.70 20.65
CA LEU A 756 13.02 -5.03 20.05
C LEU A 756 13.21 -6.13 21.09
#